data_AF-A0A930AAV6-F1
#
_entry.id   AF-A0A930AAV6-F1
#
_cell.length_a   1.000
_cell.length_b   1.000
_cell.length_c   1.000
_cell.angle_alpha   90.00
_cell.angle_beta   90.00
_cell.angle_gamma   90.00
#
_symmetry.space_group_name_H-M   'P 1'
#
loop_
_entity.id
_entity.type
_entity.pdbx_description
1 polymer ?
#
loop_
_entity_poly.entity_id
_entity_poly.type
_entity_poly.pdbx_seq_one_letter_code
_entity_poly.pdbx_strand_id
1 'polypeptide(L)'
;EYMYEKHIEEIKRYDVFDIIARLAGTTIESRNQNKTLFIDTLIDEITSLQRLDFQNDFKMSAGKFRRLVYQVVNNEQIRLTIDPNENIYKQRVIYRGNHWVFNGIDHYPAYYLQLLVDVLQKHNEYDTEYLQKTDRLISTVLEISDSIEGCLKNDDVINDESKDYYIPDAAKIERNSKIVTFDADYIKRRVGYEDVFKEMCVRFQHRKTLEASNMLMFNPQDLSLFCHPFIYDDSRNQIIVSNVALLPSFLIYQIFTLARGYNLQNQVFDDFNDAVFQDCIKSISRLGYPAQDFVERKQLINTRAYKEEIFSVSETKRLLLIFGCDEGDNYREEAIHGMASNEYNVNVKDRYPKLLDIMNDHGITDDNIIVVVCVSSIGRSMFLGIPHTKHNIQSISFSPFELWCISMNEIGNEQFLARYVRAKNIIREHVPNLFSELNAVEIYKSNHNSFVMTDDARMEGIVTYIAPGDSVEYIQRTIDRFDKKQVASWQPGEGIDVIRIDENRNIYVTTTNDSKVYIEISNSFGIWVISEKIRNLSRMDIIQSAVDLVTYWIGECKELLKKISLPYPNILLLLSIDSETVAYSKFDTEGVKDVENVFDMEFNGTNCFILHWSSELALSLVSNSNDKEKCFIQLLLAGIGNAYSQQVDFSGLDAIFQNPFKRKMYAVDYGNHPSYRPTLNFYPRKVHDEDLTYLNDTIIPQYTDACPLAIGEIDYGERSTFMVDVVGFLYKLLQKEVANMSPHHLVEQIYSDIESNTYKLLQLSRIY
;
A
#
# COMPACT_ATOMS: atom_id res chain seq x y z
N GLU A 1 14.33 31.73 29.35
CA GLU A 1 15.69 31.19 29.21
C GLU A 1 15.69 30.20 28.05
N TYR A 2 16.64 30.34 27.13
CA TYR A 2 16.68 29.56 25.89
C TYR A 2 17.02 28.10 26.21
N MET A 3 16.14 27.18 25.79
CA MET A 3 16.19 25.74 26.13
C MET A 3 17.56 25.10 25.84
N TYR A 4 18.24 25.54 24.78
CA TYR A 4 19.50 24.96 24.32
C TYR A 4 20.76 25.78 24.63
N GLU A 5 20.66 26.97 25.24
CA GLU A 5 21.78 27.91 25.35
C GLU A 5 22.98 27.31 26.10
N LYS A 6 22.72 26.61 27.21
CA LYS A 6 23.74 25.88 27.96
C LYS A 6 24.39 24.76 27.13
N HIS A 7 23.61 24.08 26.28
CA HIS A 7 24.10 23.00 25.42
C HIS A 7 24.94 23.56 24.27
N ILE A 8 24.51 24.66 23.65
CA ILE A 8 25.23 25.37 22.59
C ILE A 8 26.58 25.88 23.10
N GLU A 9 26.64 26.51 24.27
CA GLU A 9 27.91 26.98 24.85
C GLU A 9 28.90 25.84 25.12
N GLU A 10 28.39 24.64 25.45
CA GLU A 10 29.22 23.45 25.57
C GLU A 10 29.71 22.94 24.20
N ILE A 11 28.83 22.93 23.19
CA ILE A 11 29.13 22.50 21.81
C ILE A 11 30.20 23.38 21.16
N LYS A 12 30.17 24.70 21.39
CA LYS A 12 31.16 25.67 20.85
C LYS A 12 32.62 25.31 21.16
N ARG A 13 32.89 24.50 22.19
CA ARG A 13 34.23 24.06 22.60
C ARG A 13 34.79 22.91 21.77
N TYR A 14 34.02 22.36 20.85
CA TYR A 14 34.32 21.13 20.12
C TYR A 14 34.10 21.31 18.61
N ASP A 15 34.52 20.29 17.86
CA ASP A 15 34.26 20.13 16.42
C ASP A 15 32.76 19.97 16.16
N VAL A 16 32.15 21.06 15.68
CA VAL A 16 30.70 21.12 15.44
C VAL A 16 30.22 20.11 14.41
N PHE A 17 31.01 19.83 13.38
CA PHE A 17 30.63 18.89 12.33
C PHE A 17 30.73 17.43 12.80
N ASP A 18 31.71 17.08 13.65
CA ASP A 18 31.75 15.77 14.32
C ASP A 18 30.54 15.59 15.26
N ILE A 19 30.10 16.65 15.94
CA ILE A 19 28.90 16.61 16.78
C ILE A 19 27.64 16.44 15.93
N ILE A 20 27.46 17.25 14.88
CA ILE A 20 26.31 17.15 13.97
C ILE A 20 26.25 15.76 13.33
N ALA A 21 27.36 15.22 12.83
CA ALA A 21 27.39 13.88 12.24
C ALA A 21 27.01 12.79 13.23
N ARG A 22 27.41 12.90 14.51
CA ARG A 22 27.00 11.95 15.55
C ARG A 22 25.54 12.10 15.96
N LEU A 23 25.01 13.32 16.00
CA LEU A 23 23.59 13.59 16.23
C LEU A 23 22.75 13.01 15.09
N ALA A 24 23.10 13.33 13.84
CA ALA A 24 22.49 12.73 12.65
C ALA A 24 22.59 11.19 12.66
N GLY A 25 23.73 10.65 13.08
CA GLY A 25 23.90 9.20 13.23
C GLY A 25 22.95 8.55 14.25
N THR A 26 22.30 9.28 15.16
CA THR A 26 21.28 8.68 16.05
C THR A 26 19.88 8.69 15.43
N THR A 27 19.61 9.48 14.40
CA THR A 27 18.30 9.56 13.73
C THR A 27 18.03 8.37 12.82
N ILE A 28 19.08 7.70 12.34
CA ILE A 28 18.95 6.48 11.51
C ILE A 28 18.57 5.23 12.30
N GLU A 29 18.47 5.27 13.63
CA GLU A 29 18.04 4.11 14.41
C GLU A 29 16.52 3.90 14.31
N SER A 30 16.07 2.68 14.00
CA SER A 30 14.64 2.35 13.87
C SER A 30 13.82 2.72 15.10
N ARG A 31 14.37 2.50 16.31
CA ARG A 31 13.75 2.87 17.59
C ARG A 31 13.54 4.38 17.79
N ASN A 32 14.20 5.22 17.01
CA ASN A 32 14.15 6.67 17.11
C ASN A 32 13.30 7.33 16.03
N GLN A 33 12.67 6.56 15.13
CA GLN A 33 11.98 7.05 13.93
C GLN A 33 11.00 8.21 14.22
N ASN A 34 10.16 8.08 15.26
CA ASN A 34 9.17 9.09 15.63
C ASN A 34 9.70 10.12 16.66
N LYS A 35 10.98 10.05 17.03
CA LYS A 35 11.60 10.77 18.15
C LYS A 35 12.73 11.69 17.70
N THR A 36 12.91 11.90 16.39
CA THR A 36 14.07 12.64 15.86
C THR A 36 13.99 14.14 16.09
N LEU A 37 12.79 14.69 16.32
CA LEU A 37 12.53 16.12 16.37
C LEU A 37 13.43 16.90 17.35
N PHE A 38 13.81 16.30 18.49
CA PHE A 38 14.73 16.91 19.47
C PHE A 38 16.12 17.12 18.87
N ILE A 39 16.58 16.13 18.11
CA ILE A 39 17.88 16.13 17.45
C ILE A 39 17.85 17.10 16.28
N ASP A 40 16.78 17.07 15.48
CA ASP A 40 16.57 17.98 14.36
C ASP A 40 16.57 19.44 14.86
N THR A 41 15.84 19.74 15.93
CA THR A 41 15.80 21.08 16.55
C THR A 41 17.18 21.53 17.05
N LEU A 42 17.96 20.64 17.68
CA LEU A 42 19.30 20.98 18.15
C LEU A 42 20.26 21.27 16.98
N ILE A 43 20.20 20.47 15.90
CA ILE A 43 21.01 20.69 14.70
C ILE A 43 20.62 22.03 14.03
N ASP A 44 19.33 22.34 13.97
CA ASP A 44 18.82 23.60 13.42
C ASP A 44 19.30 24.80 14.25
N GLU A 45 19.21 24.73 15.57
CA GLU A 45 19.75 25.74 16.48
C GLU A 45 21.27 25.96 16.30
N ILE A 46 22.05 24.88 16.14
CA ILE A 46 23.49 24.97 15.86
C ILE A 46 23.74 25.71 14.53
N THR A 47 22.99 25.35 13.49
CA THR A 47 23.17 25.90 12.14
C THR A 47 22.58 27.31 11.99
N SER A 48 21.67 27.73 12.86
CA SER A 48 21.15 29.12 12.90
C SER A 48 22.18 30.15 13.37
N LEU A 49 23.26 29.70 14.01
CA LEU A 49 24.35 30.55 14.49
C LEU A 49 25.39 30.82 13.39
N GLN A 50 26.32 31.74 13.64
CA GLN A 50 27.38 31.99 12.67
C GLN A 50 28.37 30.82 12.67
N ARG A 51 28.81 30.38 11.48
CA ARG A 51 29.85 29.35 11.35
C ARG A 51 31.11 29.71 12.16
N LEU A 52 31.42 31.01 12.25
CA LEU A 52 32.55 31.56 12.99
C LEU A 52 32.46 31.36 14.50
N ASP A 53 31.29 31.05 15.05
CA ASP A 53 31.11 30.75 16.48
C ASP A 53 31.68 29.37 16.87
N PHE A 54 32.02 28.53 15.88
CA PHE A 54 32.47 27.15 16.06
C PHE A 54 33.86 26.89 15.45
N GLN A 55 34.91 27.46 16.05
CA GLN A 55 36.27 27.39 15.50
C GLN A 55 37.12 26.22 16.02
N ASN A 56 36.61 25.44 16.98
CA ASN A 56 37.35 24.35 17.60
C ASN A 56 37.28 23.07 16.74
N ASP A 57 38.36 22.28 16.74
CA ASP A 57 38.48 20.98 16.09
C ASP A 57 38.59 19.81 17.09
N PHE A 58 38.46 20.10 18.39
CA PHE A 58 38.51 19.09 19.44
C PHE A 58 37.31 18.13 19.35
N LYS A 59 37.58 16.82 19.30
CA LYS A 59 36.49 15.82 19.34
C LYS A 59 35.92 15.66 20.74
N MET A 60 34.59 15.62 20.84
CA MET A 60 33.90 15.32 22.09
C MET A 60 34.02 13.83 22.42
N SER A 61 34.39 13.48 23.66
CA SER A 61 34.42 12.07 24.11
C SER A 61 33.01 11.45 24.05
N ALA A 62 32.90 10.16 23.72
CA ALA A 62 31.62 9.47 23.59
C ALA A 62 30.75 9.55 24.85
N GLY A 63 31.34 9.38 26.05
CA GLY A 63 30.59 9.51 27.31
C GLY A 63 30.05 10.91 27.57
N LYS A 64 30.76 11.95 27.09
CA LYS A 64 30.28 13.33 27.18
C LYS A 64 29.18 13.61 26.15
N PHE A 65 29.35 13.12 24.91
CA PHE A 65 28.33 13.20 23.87
C PHE A 65 27.01 12.55 24.31
N ARG A 66 27.06 11.31 24.82
CA ARG A 66 25.87 10.60 25.31
C ARG A 66 25.17 11.36 26.44
N ARG A 67 25.93 11.99 27.34
CA ARG A 67 25.35 12.86 28.39
C ARG A 67 24.68 14.11 27.81
N LEU A 68 25.27 14.73 26.79
CA LEU A 68 24.66 15.88 26.11
C LEU A 68 23.34 15.48 25.46
N VAL A 69 23.32 14.38 24.68
CA VAL A 69 22.10 13.87 24.06
C VAL A 69 21.06 13.51 25.12
N TYR A 70 21.45 12.80 26.18
CA TYR A 70 20.55 12.44 27.28
C TYR A 70 19.92 13.68 27.94
N GLN A 71 20.66 14.77 28.12
CA GLN A 71 20.13 16.00 28.70
C GLN A 71 19.15 16.70 27.77
N VAL A 72 19.39 16.64 26.45
CA VAL A 72 18.51 17.21 25.42
C VAL A 72 17.18 16.46 25.35
N VAL A 73 17.22 15.12 25.35
CA VAL A 73 16.02 14.28 25.13
C VAL A 73 15.19 14.03 26.39
N ASN A 74 15.74 14.20 27.60
CA ASN A 74 14.99 14.02 28.85
C ASN A 74 14.18 15.25 29.30
N ASN A 75 13.95 16.21 28.41
CA ASN A 75 13.03 17.29 28.69
C ASN A 75 11.57 16.78 28.68
N GLU A 76 10.95 16.67 29.86
CA GLU A 76 9.59 16.14 30.04
C GLU A 76 8.54 16.84 29.17
N GLN A 77 8.67 18.15 28.93
CA GLN A 77 7.68 18.91 28.16
C GLN A 77 7.65 18.50 26.69
N ILE A 78 8.79 18.14 26.11
CA ILE A 78 8.90 17.77 24.69
C ILE A 78 8.67 16.26 24.53
N ARG A 79 8.96 15.44 25.54
CA ARG A 79 8.56 14.02 25.53
C ARG A 79 7.04 13.85 25.39
N LEU A 80 6.26 14.80 25.90
CA LEU A 80 4.80 14.82 25.74
C LEU A 80 4.36 15.14 24.30
N THR A 81 5.21 15.76 23.48
CA THR A 81 4.93 16.11 22.08
C THR A 81 5.39 15.05 21.07
N ILE A 82 5.96 13.92 21.54
CA ILE A 82 6.27 12.79 20.67
C ILE A 82 4.96 12.11 20.28
N ASP A 83 4.65 12.17 19.00
CA ASP A 83 3.53 11.43 18.43
C ASP A 83 3.84 9.92 18.41
N PRO A 84 2.82 9.07 18.60
CA PRO A 84 2.94 7.63 18.40
C PRO A 84 3.50 7.30 17.01
N ASN A 85 4.16 6.13 16.89
CA ASN A 85 4.62 5.68 15.58
C ASN A 85 3.44 5.08 14.81
N GLU A 86 3.00 5.75 13.73
CA GLU A 86 1.95 5.26 12.84
C GLU A 86 2.49 4.88 11.45
N ASN A 87 3.80 4.80 11.29
CA ASN A 87 4.42 4.53 10.00
C ASN A 87 5.53 3.46 10.08
N ILE A 88 5.65 2.67 9.02
CA ILE A 88 6.74 1.70 8.90
C ILE A 88 8.08 2.41 8.73
N TYR A 89 9.15 1.81 9.23
CA TYR A 89 10.48 2.42 9.26
C TYR A 89 11.03 2.78 7.88
N LYS A 90 10.84 1.90 6.90
CA LYS A 90 11.26 2.12 5.52
C LYS A 90 10.25 1.56 4.52
N GLN A 91 10.18 2.20 3.37
CA GLN A 91 9.31 1.81 2.27
C GLN A 91 10.07 1.91 0.94
N ARG A 92 9.64 1.15 -0.06
CA ARG A 92 10.24 1.17 -1.39
C ARG A 92 9.62 2.27 -2.26
N VAL A 93 10.46 3.02 -2.96
CA VAL A 93 10.10 3.91 -4.07
C VAL A 93 10.75 3.37 -5.34
N ILE A 94 9.97 3.31 -6.42
CA ILE A 94 10.40 2.82 -7.73
C ILE A 94 10.73 4.02 -8.60
N TYR A 95 12.00 4.12 -9.02
CA TYR A 95 12.48 5.14 -9.94
C TYR A 95 13.71 4.65 -10.70
N ARG A 96 13.55 4.16 -11.93
CA ARG A 96 14.65 3.52 -12.70
C ARG A 96 15.38 2.40 -11.93
N GLY A 97 14.66 1.74 -11.04
CA GLY A 97 15.18 0.81 -10.06
C GLY A 97 14.33 0.81 -8.80
N ASN A 98 14.72 -0.01 -7.83
CA ASN A 98 14.08 -0.09 -6.53
C ASN A 98 14.95 0.66 -5.51
N HIS A 99 14.38 1.64 -4.85
CA HIS A 99 15.07 2.45 -3.84
C HIS A 99 14.37 2.34 -2.49
N TRP A 100 15.13 2.28 -1.41
CA TRP A 100 14.60 2.31 -0.04
C TRP A 100 14.65 3.72 0.50
N VAL A 101 13.52 4.18 1.04
CA VAL A 101 13.41 5.47 1.73
C VAL A 101 12.86 5.28 3.14
N PHE A 102 13.18 6.23 4.02
CA PHE A 102 12.79 6.22 5.43
C PHE A 102 11.62 7.19 5.64
N ASN A 103 10.57 6.74 6.32
CA ASN A 103 9.32 7.52 6.40
C ASN A 103 9.29 8.58 7.52
N GLY A 104 9.99 8.35 8.63
CA GLY A 104 10.03 9.31 9.75
C GLY A 104 8.66 9.58 10.36
N ILE A 105 8.44 10.87 10.69
CA ILE A 105 7.21 11.41 11.31
C ILE A 105 6.19 11.94 10.30
N ASP A 106 6.58 12.12 9.04
CA ASP A 106 5.66 12.63 8.03
C ASP A 106 4.62 11.58 7.65
N HIS A 107 3.42 12.03 7.29
CA HIS A 107 2.33 11.15 6.89
C HIS A 107 2.61 10.55 5.51
N TYR A 108 3.05 9.28 5.49
CA TYR A 108 3.23 8.45 4.30
C TYR A 108 4.04 9.08 3.14
N PRO A 109 5.21 9.70 3.40
CA PRO A 109 5.89 10.50 2.39
C PRO A 109 6.43 9.67 1.21
N ALA A 110 6.78 8.40 1.42
CA ALA A 110 7.18 7.50 0.34
C ALA A 110 6.05 7.23 -0.66
N TYR A 111 4.80 7.11 -0.20
CA TYR A 111 3.65 6.92 -1.08
C TYR A 111 3.42 8.14 -1.97
N TYR A 112 3.44 9.34 -1.38
CA TYR A 112 3.29 10.58 -2.16
C TYR A 112 4.47 10.81 -3.10
N LEU A 113 5.70 10.52 -2.67
CA LEU A 113 6.87 10.60 -3.54
C LEU A 113 6.74 9.65 -4.74
N GLN A 114 6.27 8.43 -4.54
CA GLN A 114 6.03 7.48 -5.64
C GLN A 114 5.06 8.06 -6.68
N LEU A 115 3.91 8.61 -6.24
CA LEU A 115 2.92 9.17 -7.16
C LEU A 115 3.44 10.39 -7.91
N LEU A 116 4.20 11.27 -7.24
CA LEU A 116 4.82 12.42 -7.89
C LEU A 116 5.86 12.00 -8.94
N VAL A 117 6.68 11.01 -8.61
CA VAL A 117 7.65 10.43 -9.55
C VAL A 117 6.94 9.81 -10.75
N ASP A 118 5.85 9.08 -10.54
CA ASP A 118 5.04 8.49 -11.62
C ASP A 118 4.45 9.57 -12.54
N VAL A 119 4.05 10.72 -11.99
CA VAL A 119 3.58 11.88 -12.77
C VAL A 119 4.71 12.45 -13.62
N LEU A 120 5.87 12.73 -13.04
CA LEU A 120 7.03 13.25 -13.78
C LEU A 120 7.47 12.32 -14.92
N GLN A 121 7.36 11.00 -14.74
CA GLN A 121 7.71 10.02 -15.78
C GLN A 121 6.68 9.91 -16.91
N LYS A 122 5.41 10.21 -16.64
CA LYS A 122 4.34 10.15 -17.66
C LYS A 122 4.27 11.42 -18.50
N HIS A 123 4.58 12.57 -17.90
CA HIS A 123 4.42 13.88 -18.52
C HIS A 123 5.74 14.39 -19.13
N ASN A 124 6.10 13.83 -20.30
CA ASN A 124 7.30 14.22 -21.06
C ASN A 124 7.19 15.60 -21.73
N GLU A 125 6.03 16.25 -21.65
CA GLU A 125 5.76 17.58 -22.19
C GLU A 125 6.21 18.74 -21.30
N TYR A 126 6.61 18.48 -20.05
CA TYR A 126 7.19 19.51 -19.19
C TYR A 126 8.52 20.04 -19.74
N ASP A 127 8.96 21.18 -19.22
CA ASP A 127 10.23 21.79 -19.60
C ASP A 127 11.38 20.79 -19.44
N THR A 128 12.21 20.67 -20.48
CA THR A 128 13.26 19.65 -20.53
C THR A 128 14.36 19.90 -19.50
N GLU A 129 14.70 21.16 -19.20
CA GLU A 129 15.70 21.47 -18.18
C GLU A 129 15.15 21.18 -16.78
N TYR A 130 13.88 21.51 -16.52
CA TYR A 130 13.18 21.12 -15.29
C TYR A 130 13.21 19.60 -15.07
N LEU A 131 12.85 18.81 -16.10
CA LEU A 131 12.88 17.35 -16.04
C LEU A 131 14.31 16.83 -15.79
N GLN A 132 15.33 17.41 -16.41
CA GLN A 132 16.73 17.01 -16.19
C GLN A 132 17.23 17.34 -14.78
N LYS A 133 16.88 18.51 -14.24
CA LYS A 133 17.26 18.91 -12.87
C LYS A 133 16.58 18.03 -11.83
N THR A 134 15.27 17.79 -11.97
CA THR A 134 14.52 16.90 -11.08
C THR A 134 15.03 15.46 -11.17
N ASP A 135 15.35 14.98 -12.36
CA ASP A 135 15.93 13.64 -12.58
C ASP A 135 17.22 13.40 -11.80
N ARG A 136 18.15 14.35 -11.89
CA ARG A 136 19.43 14.28 -11.17
C ARG A 136 19.25 14.43 -9.67
N LEU A 137 18.34 15.30 -9.23
CA LEU A 137 18.02 15.48 -7.82
C LEU A 137 17.45 14.18 -7.23
N ILE A 138 16.39 13.62 -7.83
CA ILE A 138 15.73 12.39 -7.38
C ILE A 138 16.74 11.25 -7.35
N SER A 139 17.47 11.02 -8.45
CA SER A 139 18.47 9.95 -8.53
C SER A 139 19.53 10.08 -7.44
N THR A 140 20.05 11.29 -7.20
CA THR A 140 21.10 11.51 -6.20
C THR A 140 20.61 11.24 -4.78
N VAL A 141 19.42 11.74 -4.43
CA VAL A 141 18.88 11.57 -3.07
C VAL A 141 18.48 10.12 -2.80
N LEU A 142 17.88 9.44 -3.78
CA LEU A 142 17.53 8.03 -3.65
C LEU A 142 18.77 7.14 -3.53
N GLU A 143 19.84 7.41 -4.29
CA GLU A 143 21.12 6.69 -4.15
C GLU A 143 21.80 6.92 -2.77
N ILE A 144 21.68 8.13 -2.21
CA ILE A 144 22.14 8.42 -0.85
C ILE A 144 21.35 7.58 0.16
N SER A 145 20.02 7.53 0.02
CA SER A 145 19.15 6.73 0.88
C SER A 145 19.47 5.23 0.80
N ASP A 146 19.69 4.69 -0.40
CA ASP A 146 20.11 3.30 -0.60
C ASP A 146 21.50 3.01 -0.02
N SER A 147 22.43 3.96 -0.12
CA SER A 147 23.78 3.80 0.46
C SER A 147 23.71 3.68 1.98
N ILE A 148 22.81 4.44 2.62
CA ILE A 148 22.53 4.35 4.05
C ILE A 148 21.85 3.01 4.37
N GLU A 149 20.80 2.63 3.64
CA GLU A 149 20.07 1.37 3.85
C GLU A 149 20.99 0.14 3.72
N GLY A 150 21.85 0.11 2.69
CA GLY A 150 22.78 -0.98 2.47
C GLY A 150 23.77 -1.16 3.63
N CYS A 151 24.12 -0.07 4.32
CA CYS A 151 24.95 -0.12 5.53
C CYS A 151 24.16 -0.59 6.77
N LEU A 152 22.83 -0.47 6.78
CA LEU A 152 21.93 -0.84 7.87
C LEU A 152 21.23 -2.20 7.68
N LYS A 153 21.40 -2.85 6.52
CA LYS A 153 20.69 -4.09 6.15
C LYS A 153 20.73 -5.23 7.18
N ASN A 154 21.78 -5.27 8.01
CA ASN A 154 21.97 -6.29 9.06
C ASN A 154 21.51 -5.83 10.46
N ASP A 155 20.99 -4.61 10.59
CA ASP A 155 20.47 -4.08 11.84
C ASP A 155 18.99 -4.48 11.98
N ASP A 156 18.59 -4.89 13.19
CA ASP A 156 17.19 -5.24 13.46
C ASP A 156 16.29 -3.99 13.39
N VAL A 157 15.17 -4.12 12.68
CA VAL A 157 14.11 -3.10 12.69
C VAL A 157 13.22 -3.38 13.88
N ILE A 158 13.13 -2.42 14.79
CA ILE A 158 12.33 -2.53 16.01
C ILE A 158 11.32 -1.39 16.00
N ASN A 159 10.04 -1.75 15.96
CA ASN A 159 8.96 -0.80 16.22
C ASN A 159 8.92 -0.53 17.73
N ASP A 160 9.26 0.68 18.14
CA ASP A 160 9.38 1.06 19.55
C ASP A 160 8.40 2.18 19.88
N GLU A 161 7.27 1.79 20.47
CA GLU A 161 6.21 2.70 20.93
C GLU A 161 6.60 3.48 22.20
N SER A 162 7.73 3.17 22.83
CA SER A 162 8.17 3.92 24.01
C SER A 162 8.41 5.38 23.66
N LYS A 163 8.17 6.28 24.61
CA LYS A 163 8.54 7.71 24.47
C LYS A 163 10.01 7.98 24.79
N ASP A 164 10.82 6.94 25.00
CA ASP A 164 12.22 7.06 25.35
C ASP A 164 13.09 7.10 24.08
N TYR A 165 14.02 8.06 24.04
CA TYR A 165 14.98 8.15 22.95
C TYR A 165 16.12 7.14 23.15
N TYR A 166 16.38 6.32 22.15
CA TYR A 166 17.46 5.34 22.18
C TYR A 166 18.81 6.00 21.86
N ILE A 167 19.73 5.96 22.82
CA ILE A 167 21.09 6.48 22.65
C ILE A 167 22.05 5.29 22.48
N PRO A 168 22.62 5.05 21.28
CA PRO A 168 23.50 3.91 21.05
C PRO A 168 24.81 4.00 21.84
N ASP A 169 25.56 2.89 21.85
CA ASP A 169 26.92 2.89 22.40
C ASP A 169 27.91 3.68 21.52
N ALA A 170 29.13 3.85 22.02
CA ALA A 170 30.15 4.64 21.33
C ALA A 170 30.55 4.07 19.96
N ALA A 171 30.60 2.75 19.81
CA ALA A 171 31.00 2.11 18.57
C ALA A 171 29.91 2.27 17.51
N LYS A 172 28.64 2.10 17.90
CA LYS A 172 27.50 2.30 17.00
C LYS A 172 27.34 3.76 16.60
N ILE A 173 27.51 4.72 17.52
CA ILE A 173 27.51 6.16 17.20
C ILE A 173 28.57 6.51 16.15
N GLU A 174 29.81 6.02 16.32
CA GLU A 174 30.89 6.30 15.36
C GLU A 174 30.66 5.64 13.99
N ARG A 175 30.10 4.42 13.97
CA ARG A 175 29.66 3.76 12.73
C ARG A 175 28.60 4.62 12.04
N ASN A 176 27.53 4.97 12.75
CA ASN A 176 26.40 5.67 12.17
C ASN A 176 26.76 7.08 11.69
N SER A 177 27.63 7.80 12.41
CA SER A 177 28.11 9.11 11.96
C SER A 177 28.84 9.04 10.62
N LYS A 178 29.53 7.93 10.33
CA LYS A 178 30.18 7.70 9.03
C LYS A 178 29.17 7.35 7.94
N ILE A 179 28.11 6.61 8.27
CA ILE A 179 27.05 6.22 7.33
C ILE A 179 26.33 7.46 6.75
N VAL A 180 26.08 8.48 7.57
CA VAL A 180 25.36 9.69 7.16
C VAL A 180 26.26 10.77 6.54
N THR A 181 27.55 10.50 6.38
CA THR A 181 28.54 11.47 5.86
C THR A 181 29.06 11.05 4.50
N PHE A 182 29.03 11.97 3.54
CA PHE A 182 29.34 11.74 2.13
C PHE A 182 30.41 12.70 1.61
N ASP A 183 31.12 12.30 0.57
CA ASP A 183 32.03 13.17 -0.19
C ASP A 183 31.23 14.22 -0.95
N ALA A 184 31.53 15.51 -0.74
CA ALA A 184 30.77 16.59 -1.36
C ALA A 184 31.00 16.69 -2.88
N ASP A 185 32.18 16.33 -3.39
CA ASP A 185 32.47 16.36 -4.83
C ASP A 185 31.73 15.24 -5.55
N TYR A 186 31.53 14.09 -4.91
CA TYR A 186 30.63 13.04 -5.41
C TYR A 186 29.21 13.58 -5.60
N ILE A 187 28.62 14.22 -4.58
CA ILE A 187 27.26 14.76 -4.64
C ILE A 187 27.17 15.88 -5.67
N LYS A 188 28.10 16.86 -5.68
CA LYS A 188 28.14 17.95 -6.67
C LYS A 188 28.19 17.42 -8.11
N ARG A 189 28.98 16.38 -8.38
CA ARG A 189 29.06 15.77 -9.72
C ARG A 189 27.78 15.05 -10.12
N ARG A 190 27.11 14.38 -9.18
CA ARG A 190 25.87 13.65 -9.44
C ARG A 190 24.69 14.58 -9.71
N VAL A 191 24.54 15.63 -8.89
CA VAL A 191 23.55 16.69 -9.10
C VAL A 191 23.88 17.46 -10.38
N GLY A 192 25.14 17.85 -10.55
CA GLY A 192 25.66 18.51 -11.76
C GLY A 192 25.05 19.89 -12.07
N TYR A 193 24.32 20.48 -11.11
CA TYR A 193 23.73 21.82 -11.15
C TYR A 193 24.04 22.52 -9.83
N GLU A 194 24.81 23.62 -9.91
CA GLU A 194 25.34 24.32 -8.73
C GLU A 194 24.24 25.05 -7.91
N ASP A 195 23.21 25.55 -8.59
CA ASP A 195 22.01 26.11 -7.99
C ASP A 195 21.27 25.05 -7.17
N VAL A 196 20.99 23.89 -7.76
CA VAL A 196 20.32 22.77 -7.08
C VAL A 196 21.15 22.28 -5.89
N PHE A 197 22.46 22.10 -6.04
CA PHE A 197 23.33 21.67 -4.93
C PHE A 197 23.29 22.66 -3.75
N LYS A 198 23.28 23.96 -4.02
CA LYS A 198 23.17 24.99 -2.98
C LYS A 198 21.82 24.99 -2.29
N GLU A 199 20.75 24.69 -3.01
CA GLU A 199 19.39 24.57 -2.48
C GLU A 199 19.19 23.26 -1.69
N MET A 200 20.03 22.24 -1.88
CA MET A 200 20.02 21.05 -1.01
C MET A 200 20.56 21.35 0.39
N CYS A 201 21.52 22.29 0.51
CA CYS A 201 22.31 22.47 1.73
C CYS A 201 21.77 23.57 2.65
N VAL A 202 21.74 23.31 3.97
CA VAL A 202 21.53 24.37 4.99
C VAL A 202 22.62 25.43 4.87
N ARG A 203 22.20 26.69 4.97
CA ARG A 203 23.10 27.82 5.18
C ARG A 203 23.24 28.10 6.67
N PHE A 204 24.48 28.22 7.15
CA PHE A 204 24.71 28.78 8.48
C PHE A 204 24.16 30.20 8.57
N GLN A 205 23.74 30.62 9.75
CA GLN A 205 23.12 31.93 9.98
C GLN A 205 21.78 32.12 9.24
N HIS A 206 21.05 31.03 8.98
CA HIS A 206 19.67 31.16 8.54
C HIS A 206 18.83 31.81 9.65
N ARG A 207 17.73 32.48 9.27
CA ARG A 207 16.90 33.22 10.22
C ARG A 207 16.34 32.22 11.24
N LYS A 208 16.63 32.43 12.53
CA LYS A 208 15.92 31.73 13.60
C LYS A 208 14.42 31.98 13.42
N THR A 209 13.67 30.93 13.25
CA THR A 209 12.21 30.98 13.15
C THR A 209 11.55 31.12 14.52
N LEU A 210 12.33 31.01 15.61
CA LEU A 210 11.85 31.04 16.99
C LEU A 210 12.02 32.41 17.69
N GLU A 211 10.91 33.13 17.91
CA GLU A 211 10.78 34.03 19.07
C GLU A 211 10.31 33.21 20.28
N ALA A 212 11.27 32.62 21.00
CA ALA A 212 11.02 31.76 22.14
C ALA A 212 10.39 32.51 23.32
N SER A 213 9.07 32.37 23.51
CA SER A 213 8.45 32.66 24.81
C SER A 213 7.36 31.69 25.27
N ASN A 214 6.80 30.81 24.43
CA ASN A 214 5.82 29.80 24.87
C ASN A 214 6.00 28.45 24.14
N MET A 215 6.49 27.43 24.85
CA MET A 215 6.67 26.06 24.32
C MET A 215 5.38 25.34 23.92
N LEU A 216 4.22 25.80 24.40
CA LEU A 216 2.90 25.29 23.95
C LEU A 216 2.57 25.68 22.50
N MET A 217 3.36 26.58 21.88
CA MET A 217 3.26 27.01 20.49
C MET A 217 4.55 26.72 19.71
N PHE A 218 5.33 25.72 20.12
CA PHE A 218 6.39 25.19 19.25
C PHE A 218 5.74 24.73 17.94
N ASN A 219 6.11 25.36 16.82
CA ASN A 219 5.73 24.86 15.51
C ASN A 219 6.96 24.16 14.92
N PRO A 220 7.06 22.82 15.02
CA PRO A 220 8.13 22.02 14.40
C PRO A 220 8.34 22.35 12.91
N GLN A 221 7.30 22.88 12.27
CA GLN A 221 7.16 23.16 10.85
C GLN A 221 8.09 24.24 10.30
N ASP A 222 8.80 24.94 11.18
CA ASP A 222 9.61 26.11 10.87
C ASP A 222 11.14 25.82 10.83
N LEU A 223 11.57 24.57 11.03
CA LEU A 223 13.02 24.23 10.98
C LEU A 223 13.55 24.26 9.54
N SER A 224 14.69 24.93 9.33
CA SER A 224 15.32 25.05 8.01
C SER A 224 15.78 23.70 7.45
N LEU A 225 16.09 22.76 8.35
CA LEU A 225 16.50 21.39 8.00
C LEU A 225 15.46 20.60 7.19
N PHE A 226 14.16 20.86 7.35
CA PHE A 226 13.14 20.17 6.55
C PHE A 226 13.30 20.51 5.06
N CYS A 227 13.48 21.79 4.73
CA CYS A 227 13.68 22.27 3.36
C CYS A 227 15.08 21.92 2.81
N HIS A 228 16.05 21.70 3.69
CA HIS A 228 17.47 21.57 3.37
C HIS A 228 18.17 20.53 4.28
N PRO A 229 17.96 19.23 4.10
CA PRO A 229 18.44 18.22 5.06
C PRO A 229 19.96 17.97 5.01
N PHE A 230 20.69 18.61 4.10
CA PHE A 230 22.13 18.43 3.90
C PHE A 230 22.94 19.54 4.56
N ILE A 231 24.02 19.19 5.26
CA ILE A 231 24.92 20.14 5.92
C ILE A 231 26.31 20.03 5.29
N TYR A 232 26.80 21.13 4.73
CA TYR A 232 28.11 21.17 4.08
C TYR A 232 29.23 21.51 5.07
N ASP A 233 30.14 20.57 5.28
CA ASP A 233 31.42 20.76 5.96
C ASP A 233 32.46 21.18 4.90
N ASP A 234 32.64 22.50 4.78
CA ASP A 234 33.61 23.12 3.90
C ASP A 234 35.07 22.80 4.27
N SER A 235 35.34 22.53 5.56
CA SER A 235 36.68 22.24 6.06
C SER A 235 37.18 20.84 5.66
N ARG A 236 36.26 19.89 5.49
CA ARG A 236 36.56 18.50 5.09
C ARG A 236 36.04 18.14 3.70
N ASN A 237 35.35 19.07 3.03
CA ASN A 237 34.63 18.85 1.78
C ASN A 237 33.66 17.66 1.87
N GLN A 238 32.85 17.66 2.93
CA GLN A 238 31.90 16.59 3.24
C GLN A 238 30.47 17.12 3.33
N ILE A 239 29.51 16.25 3.11
CA ILE A 239 28.08 16.50 3.32
C ILE A 239 27.59 15.56 4.41
N ILE A 240 26.91 16.11 5.41
CA ILE A 240 26.24 15.34 6.45
C ILE A 240 24.74 15.38 6.16
N VAL A 241 24.10 14.22 6.04
CA VAL A 241 22.64 14.10 6.00
C VAL A 241 22.13 14.21 7.43
N SER A 242 21.45 15.31 7.76
CA SER A 242 20.98 15.59 9.14
C SER A 242 20.01 14.55 9.67
N ASN A 243 19.03 14.18 8.83
CA ASN A 243 18.05 13.15 9.12
C ASN A 243 17.60 12.51 7.79
N VAL A 244 17.85 11.21 7.66
CA VAL A 244 17.54 10.47 6.43
C VAL A 244 16.03 10.38 6.17
N ALA A 245 15.20 10.45 7.22
CA ALA A 245 13.76 10.38 7.11
C ALA A 245 13.13 11.65 6.51
N LEU A 246 13.88 12.75 6.42
CA LEU A 246 13.42 13.98 5.77
C LEU A 246 13.60 13.93 4.24
N LEU A 247 14.40 13.00 3.72
CA LEU A 247 14.74 12.96 2.30
C LEU A 247 13.53 12.83 1.36
N PRO A 248 12.49 12.02 1.66
CA PRO A 248 11.32 11.94 0.81
C PRO A 248 10.52 13.25 0.74
N SER A 249 10.25 13.86 1.89
CA SER A 249 9.52 15.13 1.98
C SER A 249 10.32 16.28 1.36
N PHE A 250 11.64 16.28 1.56
CA PHE A 250 12.57 17.18 0.88
C PHE A 250 12.49 17.06 -0.65
N LEU A 251 12.49 15.83 -1.19
CA LEU A 251 12.37 15.61 -2.64
C LEU A 251 11.08 16.20 -3.18
N ILE A 252 9.96 15.90 -2.51
CA ILE A 252 8.65 16.42 -2.92
C ILE A 252 8.67 17.97 -2.92
N TYR A 253 9.13 18.58 -1.83
CA TYR A 253 9.26 20.04 -1.71
C TYR A 253 10.11 20.65 -2.82
N GLN A 254 11.28 20.08 -3.07
CA GLN A 254 12.21 20.61 -4.07
C GLN A 254 11.71 20.45 -5.50
N ILE A 255 10.98 19.37 -5.82
CA ILE A 255 10.34 19.20 -7.12
C ILE A 255 9.36 20.36 -7.39
N PHE A 256 8.49 20.68 -6.42
CA PHE A 256 7.56 21.81 -6.57
C PHE A 256 8.26 23.17 -6.59
N THR A 257 9.33 23.34 -5.81
CA THR A 257 10.12 24.57 -5.79
C THR A 257 10.82 24.80 -7.13
N LEU A 258 11.43 23.76 -7.71
CA LEU A 258 12.00 23.81 -9.04
C LEU A 258 10.92 24.14 -10.08
N ALA A 259 9.73 23.52 -10.01
CA ALA A 259 8.65 23.76 -10.94
C ALA A 259 8.23 25.24 -10.99
N ARG A 260 8.31 25.95 -9.86
CA ARG A 260 8.03 27.40 -9.79
C ARG A 260 9.00 28.22 -10.65
N GLY A 261 10.29 27.88 -10.66
CA GLY A 261 11.29 28.54 -11.51
C GLY A 261 11.01 28.43 -13.01
N TYR A 262 10.20 27.44 -13.41
CA TYR A 262 9.79 27.18 -14.79
C TYR A 262 8.32 27.54 -15.07
N ASN A 263 7.60 28.17 -14.12
CA ASN A 263 6.15 28.45 -14.18
C ASN A 263 5.26 27.21 -14.36
N LEU A 264 5.73 26.04 -13.89
CA LEU A 264 5.02 24.76 -13.98
C LEU A 264 4.33 24.36 -12.66
N GLN A 265 4.56 25.10 -11.57
CA GLN A 265 4.11 24.71 -10.22
C GLN A 265 2.64 24.27 -10.17
N ASN A 266 1.71 25.11 -10.67
CA ASN A 266 0.29 24.80 -10.65
C ASN A 266 -0.06 23.55 -11.45
N GLN A 267 0.56 23.38 -12.61
CA GLN A 267 0.35 22.22 -13.47
C GLN A 267 0.82 20.93 -12.80
N VAL A 268 2.01 20.95 -12.20
CA VAL A 268 2.57 19.78 -11.48
C VAL A 268 1.72 19.42 -10.27
N PHE A 269 1.21 20.40 -9.51
CA PHE A 269 0.26 20.16 -8.40
C PHE A 269 -1.05 19.54 -8.89
N ASP A 270 -1.60 20.03 -10.00
CA ASP A 270 -2.87 19.52 -10.54
C ASP A 270 -2.70 18.08 -11.02
N ASP A 271 -1.65 17.79 -11.79
CA ASP A 271 -1.35 16.44 -12.29
C ASP A 271 -1.06 15.46 -11.14
N PHE A 272 -0.37 15.92 -10.08
CA PHE A 272 -0.16 15.15 -8.85
C PHE A 272 -1.46 14.85 -8.11
N ASN A 273 -2.29 15.86 -7.85
CA ASN A 273 -3.56 15.69 -7.14
C ASN A 273 -4.53 14.81 -7.92
N ASP A 274 -4.54 14.91 -9.26
CA ASP A 274 -5.29 14.01 -10.12
C ASP A 274 -4.77 12.57 -10.01
N ALA A 275 -3.46 12.35 -10.00
CA ALA A 275 -2.88 11.01 -9.82
C ALA A 275 -3.29 10.39 -8.48
N VAL A 276 -3.23 11.15 -7.37
CA VAL A 276 -3.66 10.68 -6.04
C VAL A 276 -5.16 10.36 -6.04
N PHE A 277 -5.99 11.25 -6.57
CA PHE A 277 -7.44 11.04 -6.63
C PHE A 277 -7.82 9.81 -7.46
N GLN A 278 -7.17 9.60 -8.61
CA GLN A 278 -7.36 8.40 -9.42
C GLN A 278 -6.91 7.12 -8.71
N ASP A 279 -5.88 7.18 -7.86
CA ASP A 279 -5.48 6.04 -7.03
C ASP A 279 -6.53 5.70 -5.95
N CYS A 280 -7.16 6.73 -5.35
CA CYS A 280 -8.31 6.53 -4.46
C CYS A 280 -9.49 5.85 -5.17
N ILE A 281 -9.83 6.32 -6.38
CA ILE A 281 -10.90 5.71 -7.21
C ILE A 281 -10.59 4.25 -7.53
N LYS A 282 -9.35 3.95 -7.92
CA LYS A 282 -8.91 2.57 -8.18
C LYS A 282 -8.98 1.71 -6.92
N SER A 283 -8.60 2.26 -5.77
CA SER A 283 -8.63 1.56 -4.49
C SER A 283 -10.06 1.22 -4.05
N ILE A 284 -11.00 2.15 -4.19
CA ILE A 284 -12.43 1.89 -3.95
C ILE A 284 -12.97 0.87 -4.96
N SER A 285 -12.62 1.01 -6.25
CA SER A 285 -13.07 0.06 -7.28
C SER A 285 -12.56 -1.37 -7.01
N ARG A 286 -11.33 -1.53 -6.52
CA ARG A 286 -10.72 -2.81 -6.14
C ARG A 286 -11.47 -3.50 -4.98
N LEU A 287 -12.13 -2.73 -4.13
CA LEU A 287 -13.00 -3.22 -3.05
C LEU A 287 -14.41 -3.63 -3.54
N GLY A 288 -14.64 -3.68 -4.85
CA GLY A 288 -15.90 -4.14 -5.45
C GLY A 288 -16.99 -3.07 -5.55
N TYR A 289 -16.62 -1.78 -5.51
CA TYR A 289 -17.55 -0.67 -5.68
C TYR A 289 -17.46 -0.11 -7.11
N PRO A 290 -18.40 -0.45 -8.01
CA PRO A 290 -18.38 0.10 -9.36
C PRO A 290 -18.72 1.59 -9.35
N ALA A 291 -18.01 2.34 -10.20
CA ALA A 291 -18.33 3.72 -10.53
C ALA A 291 -19.76 3.85 -11.09
N GLN A 292 -20.50 4.89 -10.67
CA GLN A 292 -21.88 5.16 -11.08
C GLN A 292 -22.01 5.70 -12.52
N ASP A 293 -23.28 5.75 -12.98
CA ASP A 293 -23.68 6.25 -14.30
C ASP A 293 -23.31 7.73 -14.54
N PHE A 294 -23.21 8.09 -15.82
CA PHE A 294 -22.77 9.40 -16.30
C PHE A 294 -23.65 10.60 -15.86
N VAL A 295 -24.88 10.39 -15.37
CA VAL A 295 -25.82 11.48 -15.03
C VAL A 295 -25.58 12.06 -13.63
N GLU A 296 -25.46 11.22 -12.60
CA GLU A 296 -25.07 11.65 -11.25
C GLU A 296 -23.66 12.27 -11.27
N ARG A 297 -22.74 11.63 -12.02
CA ARG A 297 -21.33 12.09 -12.19
C ARG A 297 -21.17 13.48 -12.79
N LYS A 298 -22.06 13.91 -13.69
CA LYS A 298 -21.96 15.23 -14.34
C LYS A 298 -22.14 16.40 -13.38
N GLN A 299 -22.77 16.17 -12.24
CA GLN A 299 -23.07 17.21 -11.27
C GLN A 299 -21.98 17.33 -10.20
N LEU A 300 -20.96 16.45 -10.23
CA LEU A 300 -19.85 16.40 -9.29
C LEU A 300 -18.80 17.48 -9.59
N ILE A 301 -18.14 17.94 -8.54
CA ILE A 301 -17.08 18.94 -8.62
C ILE A 301 -15.72 18.25 -8.75
N ASN A 302 -14.89 18.78 -9.65
CA ASN A 302 -13.48 18.47 -9.75
C ASN A 302 -12.71 19.79 -9.92
N THR A 303 -12.19 20.32 -8.82
CA THR A 303 -11.30 21.50 -8.79
C THR A 303 -9.90 21.12 -8.33
N ARG A 304 -9.00 22.10 -8.29
CA ARG A 304 -7.60 21.94 -7.86
C ARG A 304 -7.46 21.55 -6.39
N ALA A 305 -8.36 22.02 -5.53
CA ALA A 305 -8.35 21.78 -4.07
C ALA A 305 -9.39 20.75 -3.60
N TYR A 306 -10.34 20.37 -4.46
CA TYR A 306 -11.51 19.60 -4.03
C TYR A 306 -12.12 18.77 -5.17
N LYS A 307 -12.31 17.47 -4.93
CA LYS A 307 -12.83 16.52 -5.93
C LYS A 307 -13.84 15.57 -5.30
N GLU A 308 -14.79 15.10 -6.10
CA GLU A 308 -15.90 14.25 -5.67
C GLU A 308 -16.08 13.04 -6.60
N GLU A 309 -16.47 11.89 -6.03
CA GLU A 309 -16.86 10.72 -6.81
C GLU A 309 -17.97 9.94 -6.10
N ILE A 310 -18.87 9.30 -6.86
CA ILE A 310 -19.94 8.45 -6.33
C ILE A 310 -19.80 7.03 -6.87
N PHE A 311 -19.94 6.06 -5.97
CA PHE A 311 -19.90 4.63 -6.27
C PHE A 311 -21.20 3.94 -5.85
N SER A 312 -21.55 2.89 -6.58
CA SER A 312 -22.69 2.05 -6.24
C SER A 312 -22.29 1.01 -5.19
N VAL A 313 -23.08 0.89 -4.13
CA VAL A 313 -22.98 -0.21 -3.15
C VAL A 313 -24.09 -1.22 -3.40
N SER A 314 -25.31 -0.73 -3.62
CA SER A 314 -26.47 -1.50 -4.05
C SER A 314 -27.41 -0.59 -4.83
N GLU A 315 -28.58 -1.09 -5.26
CA GLU A 315 -29.58 -0.26 -5.93
C GLU A 315 -29.97 0.96 -5.08
N THR A 316 -30.08 0.79 -3.76
CA THR A 316 -30.55 1.80 -2.82
C THR A 316 -29.45 2.43 -1.97
N LYS A 317 -28.20 1.94 -2.03
CA LYS A 317 -27.08 2.41 -1.22
C LYS A 317 -25.94 2.97 -2.07
N ARG A 318 -25.35 4.09 -1.64
CA ARG A 318 -24.25 4.79 -2.31
C ARG A 318 -23.05 4.99 -1.39
N LEU A 319 -21.88 5.06 -2.00
CA LEU A 319 -20.65 5.49 -1.35
C LEU A 319 -20.20 6.80 -2.03
N LEU A 320 -20.11 7.85 -1.23
CA LEU A 320 -19.62 9.17 -1.65
C LEU A 320 -18.17 9.32 -1.22
N LEU A 321 -17.27 9.55 -2.19
CA LEU A 321 -15.90 9.96 -1.94
C LEU A 321 -15.82 11.49 -1.97
N ILE A 322 -15.36 12.07 -0.87
CA ILE A 322 -15.00 13.48 -0.76
C ILE A 322 -13.48 13.56 -0.64
N PHE A 323 -12.83 14.22 -1.60
CA PHE A 323 -11.38 14.34 -1.65
C PHE A 323 -10.97 15.82 -1.51
N GLY A 324 -10.32 16.15 -0.40
CA GLY A 324 -9.65 17.43 -0.20
C GLY A 324 -8.16 17.30 -0.48
N CYS A 325 -7.60 18.20 -1.29
CA CYS A 325 -6.18 18.17 -1.62
C CYS A 325 -5.51 19.52 -1.52
N ASP A 326 -4.22 19.49 -1.25
CA ASP A 326 -3.38 20.67 -1.22
C ASP A 326 -3.14 21.20 -2.65
N GLU A 327 -3.62 22.42 -2.94
CA GLU A 327 -3.46 23.08 -4.25
C GLU A 327 -2.12 23.82 -4.44
N GLY A 328 -1.25 23.81 -3.43
CA GLY A 328 0.06 24.46 -3.46
C GLY A 328 0.02 25.98 -3.21
N ASP A 329 -1.16 26.55 -2.99
CA ASP A 329 -1.30 27.98 -2.71
C ASP A 329 -0.59 28.36 -1.41
N ASN A 330 0.14 29.47 -1.43
CA ASN A 330 1.00 29.95 -0.33
C ASN A 330 2.10 28.97 0.12
N TYR A 331 2.49 28.01 -0.71
CA TYR A 331 3.71 27.23 -0.47
C TYR A 331 4.91 28.19 -0.47
N ARG A 332 5.49 28.44 0.71
CA ARG A 332 6.59 29.41 0.88
C ARG A 332 7.92 28.73 0.56
N GLU A 333 8.87 29.48 0.00
CA GLU A 333 10.24 29.01 -0.27
C GLU A 333 11.04 28.65 1.01
N GLU A 334 10.44 28.87 2.18
CA GLU A 334 11.11 28.78 3.47
C GLU A 334 10.55 27.64 4.35
N ALA A 335 9.44 26.99 3.96
CA ALA A 335 8.79 25.96 4.80
C ALA A 335 8.05 24.88 3.99
N ILE A 336 8.36 23.61 4.25
CA ILE A 336 7.61 22.43 3.74
C ILE A 336 6.26 22.30 4.44
N HIS A 337 6.24 22.60 5.73
CA HIS A 337 5.10 22.37 6.60
C HIS A 337 4.38 23.69 6.90
N GLY A 338 3.10 23.60 7.25
CA GLY A 338 2.25 24.75 7.46
C GLY A 338 0.78 24.36 7.43
N MET A 339 -0.11 25.35 7.47
CA MET A 339 -1.53 25.11 7.25
C MET A 339 -1.88 25.41 5.78
N ALA A 340 -2.49 24.46 5.09
CA ALA A 340 -2.96 24.71 3.73
C ALA A 340 -4.17 25.67 3.73
N SER A 341 -4.47 26.26 2.57
CA SER A 341 -5.56 27.24 2.38
C SER A 341 -6.91 26.74 2.91
N ASN A 342 -7.70 27.56 3.61
CA ASN A 342 -9.00 27.15 4.16
C ASN A 342 -10.14 27.07 3.12
N GLU A 343 -9.89 27.35 1.83
CA GLU A 343 -10.93 27.42 0.80
C GLU A 343 -11.72 26.10 0.66
N TYR A 344 -11.09 24.94 0.88
CA TYR A 344 -11.76 23.64 0.83
C TYR A 344 -12.83 23.46 1.93
N ASN A 345 -12.62 23.99 3.14
CA ASN A 345 -13.57 23.85 4.25
C ASN A 345 -14.85 24.64 4.00
N VAL A 346 -14.70 25.83 3.41
CA VAL A 346 -15.84 26.68 3.01
C VAL A 346 -16.64 25.97 1.92
N ASN A 347 -15.97 25.34 0.96
CA ASN A 347 -16.63 24.59 -0.10
C ASN A 347 -17.39 23.37 0.42
N VAL A 348 -16.81 22.52 1.28
CA VAL A 348 -17.49 21.30 1.77
C VAL A 348 -18.76 21.63 2.55
N LYS A 349 -18.73 22.63 3.42
CA LYS A 349 -19.89 22.97 4.27
C LYS A 349 -21.13 23.32 3.46
N ASP A 350 -20.96 24.05 2.36
CA ASP A 350 -22.06 24.48 1.49
C ASP A 350 -22.38 23.46 0.40
N ARG A 351 -21.40 22.63 0.02
CA ARG A 351 -21.52 21.63 -1.03
C ARG A 351 -22.16 20.33 -0.54
N TYR A 352 -21.84 19.90 0.67
CA TYR A 352 -22.30 18.62 1.21
C TYR A 352 -23.83 18.46 1.21
N PRO A 353 -24.65 19.43 1.66
CA PRO A 353 -26.11 19.32 1.56
C PRO A 353 -26.61 19.13 0.12
N LYS A 354 -25.98 19.81 -0.86
CA LYS A 354 -26.35 19.68 -2.28
C LYS A 354 -26.04 18.29 -2.83
N LEU A 355 -24.98 17.63 -2.35
CA LEU A 355 -24.68 16.25 -2.72
C LEU A 355 -25.76 15.29 -2.22
N LEU A 356 -26.26 15.52 -0.99
CA LEU A 356 -27.38 14.75 -0.44
C LEU A 356 -28.65 14.99 -1.26
N ASP A 357 -28.96 16.23 -1.65
CA ASP A 357 -30.10 16.54 -2.52
C ASP A 357 -29.99 15.81 -3.88
N ILE A 358 -28.81 15.79 -4.50
CA ILE A 358 -28.57 15.06 -5.77
C ILE A 358 -28.89 13.57 -5.61
N MET A 359 -28.46 12.94 -4.51
CA MET A 359 -28.72 11.53 -4.24
C MET A 359 -30.20 11.26 -3.90
N ASN A 360 -30.84 12.15 -3.13
CA ASN A 360 -32.26 12.09 -2.81
C ASN A 360 -33.15 12.22 -4.06
N ASP A 361 -32.78 13.07 -5.02
CA ASP A 361 -33.48 13.20 -6.32
C ASP A 361 -33.48 11.88 -7.13
N HIS A 362 -32.55 10.97 -6.85
CA HIS A 362 -32.45 9.65 -7.45
C HIS A 362 -32.99 8.53 -6.54
N GLY A 363 -33.71 8.89 -5.47
CA GLY A 363 -34.37 7.93 -4.56
C GLY A 363 -33.47 7.32 -3.50
N ILE A 364 -32.27 7.88 -3.27
CA ILE A 364 -31.33 7.42 -2.23
C ILE A 364 -31.49 8.29 -0.99
N THR A 365 -31.93 7.67 0.11
CA THR A 365 -32.10 8.36 1.40
C THR A 365 -30.77 8.52 2.15
N ASP A 366 -30.66 9.54 3.01
CA ASP A 366 -29.46 9.84 3.81
C ASP A 366 -28.87 8.63 4.57
N ASP A 367 -29.71 7.77 5.17
CA ASP A 367 -29.28 6.56 5.90
C ASP A 367 -28.58 5.50 5.00
N ASN A 368 -28.74 5.64 3.68
CA ASN A 368 -28.16 4.76 2.67
C ASN A 368 -26.94 5.38 1.98
N ILE A 369 -26.30 6.37 2.61
CA ILE A 369 -25.09 7.01 2.11
C ILE A 369 -23.94 6.71 3.07
N ILE A 370 -22.87 6.12 2.54
CA ILE A 370 -21.57 6.02 3.23
C ILE A 370 -20.68 7.13 2.70
N VAL A 371 -20.04 7.89 3.59
CA VAL A 371 -19.12 8.96 3.20
C VAL A 371 -17.70 8.55 3.52
N VAL A 372 -16.85 8.52 2.49
CA VAL A 372 -15.41 8.34 2.63
C VAL A 372 -14.75 9.68 2.39
N VAL A 373 -14.03 10.18 3.39
CA VAL A 373 -13.22 11.38 3.30
C VAL A 373 -11.78 11.00 3.07
N CYS A 374 -11.16 11.56 2.04
CA CYS A 374 -9.74 11.45 1.82
C CYS A 374 -9.10 12.84 1.81
N VAL A 375 -8.04 13.01 2.60
CA VAL A 375 -7.26 14.25 2.65
C VAL A 375 -5.86 13.95 2.16
N SER A 376 -5.46 14.62 1.07
CA SER A 376 -4.12 14.52 0.49
C SER A 376 -3.37 15.81 0.75
N SER A 377 -2.37 15.76 1.62
CA SER A 377 -1.52 16.91 1.92
C SER A 377 -0.04 16.57 1.79
N ILE A 378 0.76 17.59 1.45
CA ILE A 378 2.18 17.44 1.19
C ILE A 378 2.95 18.15 2.30
N GLY A 379 3.06 17.50 3.46
CA GLY A 379 3.71 18.05 4.65
C GLY A 379 2.91 19.15 5.37
N ARG A 380 1.88 19.73 4.74
CA ARG A 380 1.00 20.73 5.35
C ARG A 380 -0.20 20.10 6.05
N SER A 381 -0.62 20.68 7.17
CA SER A 381 -1.84 20.28 7.87
C SER A 381 -3.07 20.74 7.09
N MET A 382 -4.02 19.81 6.92
CA MET A 382 -5.30 20.02 6.27
C MET A 382 -6.41 19.41 7.13
N PHE A 383 -7.52 20.12 7.27
CA PHE A 383 -8.65 19.66 8.08
C PHE A 383 -9.92 19.71 7.26
N LEU A 384 -10.47 18.58 6.84
CA LEU A 384 -11.74 18.57 6.10
C LEU A 384 -12.88 18.22 7.06
N GLY A 385 -13.71 19.20 7.42
CA GLY A 385 -14.88 18.96 8.28
C GLY A 385 -16.15 18.70 7.47
N ILE A 386 -16.81 17.56 7.70
CA ILE A 386 -18.19 17.34 7.23
C ILE A 386 -19.15 17.97 8.26
N PRO A 387 -20.13 18.79 7.84
CA PRO A 387 -21.13 19.33 8.74
C PRO A 387 -21.88 18.21 9.47
N HIS A 388 -22.08 18.33 10.78
CA HIS A 388 -23.01 17.46 11.49
C HIS A 388 -24.41 17.64 10.91
N THR A 389 -24.89 16.65 10.15
CA THR A 389 -26.27 16.62 9.67
C THR A 389 -27.19 16.05 10.75
N LYS A 390 -28.49 16.31 10.63
CA LYS A 390 -29.51 15.75 11.53
C LYS A 390 -29.61 14.22 11.47
N HIS A 391 -28.93 13.58 10.51
CA HIS A 391 -29.16 12.19 10.11
C HIS A 391 -28.02 11.22 10.48
N ASN A 392 -27.04 11.61 11.31
CA ASN A 392 -25.93 10.71 11.73
C ASN A 392 -25.32 9.91 10.55
N ILE A 393 -25.01 10.62 9.45
CA ILE A 393 -24.46 9.97 8.25
C ILE A 393 -23.12 9.33 8.58
N GLN A 394 -22.93 8.09 8.12
CA GLN A 394 -21.77 7.28 8.44
C GLN A 394 -20.55 7.78 7.64
N SER A 395 -19.66 8.53 8.29
CA SER A 395 -18.43 9.03 7.68
C SER A 395 -17.17 8.37 8.25
N ILE A 396 -16.25 8.00 7.38
CA ILE A 396 -14.90 7.53 7.72
C ILE A 396 -13.87 8.36 6.98
N SER A 397 -12.73 8.60 7.61
CA SER A 397 -11.64 9.37 7.01
C SER A 397 -10.41 8.48 6.87
N PHE A 398 -9.78 8.53 5.70
CA PHE A 398 -8.51 7.86 5.44
C PHE A 398 -7.53 8.83 4.81
N SER A 399 -6.23 8.60 5.00
CA SER A 399 -5.27 9.04 4.01
C SER A 399 -5.44 8.23 2.72
N PRO A 400 -5.08 8.77 1.54
CA PRO A 400 -5.04 8.00 0.30
C PRO A 400 -4.25 6.69 0.39
N PHE A 401 -3.13 6.69 1.13
CA PHE A 401 -2.31 5.50 1.33
C PHE A 401 -2.98 4.45 2.21
N GLU A 402 -3.72 4.87 3.25
CA GLU A 402 -4.48 3.95 4.10
C GLU A 402 -5.60 3.26 3.31
N LEU A 403 -6.32 4.03 2.49
CA LEU A 403 -7.33 3.49 1.57
C LEU A 403 -6.70 2.50 0.57
N TRP A 404 -5.51 2.81 0.05
CA TRP A 404 -4.74 1.88 -0.77
C TRP A 404 -4.41 0.59 0.00
N CYS A 405 -3.92 0.69 1.25
CA CYS A 405 -3.62 -0.48 2.09
C CYS A 405 -4.86 -1.35 2.33
N ILE A 406 -6.01 -0.74 2.65
CA ILE A 406 -7.29 -1.45 2.81
C ILE A 406 -7.65 -2.17 1.52
N SER A 407 -7.58 -1.48 0.37
CA SER A 407 -7.94 -2.07 -0.92
C SER A 407 -7.09 -3.27 -1.30
N MET A 408 -5.85 -3.32 -0.81
CA MET A 408 -4.92 -4.39 -1.06
C MET A 408 -5.14 -5.55 -0.08
N ASN A 409 -5.16 -5.30 1.23
CA ASN A 409 -5.38 -6.35 2.22
C ASN A 409 -6.73 -7.06 2.06
N GLU A 410 -7.78 -6.29 1.75
CA GLU A 410 -9.16 -6.76 1.61
C GLU A 410 -9.54 -7.01 0.14
N ILE A 411 -8.56 -7.21 -0.74
CA ILE A 411 -8.82 -7.55 -2.15
C ILE A 411 -9.66 -8.84 -2.25
N GLY A 412 -10.75 -8.79 -3.02
CA GLY A 412 -11.71 -9.90 -3.15
C GLY A 412 -12.73 -9.98 -2.01
N ASN A 413 -12.64 -9.13 -0.99
CA ASN A 413 -13.68 -8.94 0.03
C ASN A 413 -14.61 -7.80 -0.39
N GLU A 414 -15.54 -8.11 -1.30
CA GLU A 414 -16.43 -7.11 -1.88
C GLU A 414 -17.24 -6.36 -0.81
N GLN A 415 -17.32 -5.05 -0.98
CA GLN A 415 -18.05 -4.14 -0.09
C GLN A 415 -17.54 -4.08 1.36
N PHE A 416 -16.25 -4.37 1.58
CA PHE A 416 -15.61 -4.31 2.90
C PHE A 416 -15.94 -3.02 3.68
N LEU A 417 -15.74 -1.83 3.08
CA LEU A 417 -15.99 -0.56 3.75
C LEU A 417 -17.42 -0.44 4.31
N ALA A 418 -18.44 -0.90 3.58
CA ALA A 418 -19.82 -0.83 4.02
C ALA A 418 -20.08 -1.72 5.25
N ARG A 419 -19.43 -2.88 5.31
CA ARG A 419 -19.51 -3.83 6.43
C ARG A 419 -18.77 -3.30 7.65
N TYR A 420 -17.56 -2.80 7.43
CA TYR A 420 -16.73 -2.17 8.45
C TYR A 420 -17.46 -0.99 9.11
N VAL A 421 -17.95 -0.04 8.30
CA VAL A 421 -18.70 1.12 8.79
C VAL A 421 -19.93 0.69 9.58
N ARG A 422 -20.68 -0.30 9.09
CA ARG A 422 -21.85 -0.84 9.80
C ARG A 422 -21.46 -1.35 11.19
N ALA A 423 -20.39 -2.12 11.30
CA ALA A 423 -19.91 -2.65 12.58
C ALA A 423 -19.39 -1.55 13.51
N LYS A 424 -18.66 -0.57 12.98
CA LYS A 424 -18.11 0.57 13.73
C LYS A 424 -19.19 1.40 14.42
N ASN A 425 -20.37 1.54 13.81
CA ASN A 425 -21.47 2.33 14.38
C ASN A 425 -22.01 1.81 15.72
N ILE A 426 -21.65 0.60 16.13
CA ILE A 426 -21.99 0.07 17.46
C ILE A 426 -21.29 0.92 18.54
N ILE A 427 -20.07 1.41 18.29
CA ILE A 427 -19.30 2.23 19.23
C ILE A 427 -19.37 3.72 18.88
N ARG A 428 -19.04 4.58 19.85
CA ARG A 428 -18.83 6.02 19.64
C ARG A 428 -17.37 6.34 19.91
N GLU A 429 -16.69 7.04 19.02
CA GLU A 429 -15.31 7.44 19.29
C GLU A 429 -15.24 8.67 20.20
N HIS A 430 -14.29 8.68 21.14
CA HIS A 430 -14.08 9.83 22.03
C HIS A 430 -13.63 11.08 21.24
N VAL A 431 -12.69 10.89 20.31
CA VAL A 431 -12.19 11.94 19.41
C VAL A 431 -12.02 11.30 18.02
N PRO A 432 -13.03 11.41 17.14
CA PRO A 432 -12.94 10.80 15.82
C PRO A 432 -11.84 11.46 14.98
N ASN A 433 -11.16 10.64 14.17
CA ASN A 433 -10.08 11.07 13.27
C ASN A 433 -8.88 11.73 13.98
N LEU A 434 -8.63 11.41 15.26
CA LEU A 434 -7.44 11.91 15.97
C LEU A 434 -6.15 11.20 15.51
N PHE A 435 -6.25 9.91 15.24
CA PHE A 435 -5.18 9.03 14.78
C PHE A 435 -5.63 8.31 13.50
N SER A 436 -4.74 7.53 12.89
CA SER A 436 -5.06 6.73 11.72
C SER A 436 -6.30 5.86 11.95
N GLU A 437 -7.23 5.89 10.99
CA GLU A 437 -8.40 5.00 10.99
C GLU A 437 -7.99 3.53 10.84
N LEU A 438 -6.76 3.24 10.36
CA LEU A 438 -6.23 1.89 10.31
C LEU A 438 -6.08 1.25 11.69
N ASN A 439 -5.90 2.03 12.76
CA ASN A 439 -5.87 1.47 14.12
C ASN A 439 -7.23 0.79 14.43
N ALA A 440 -8.33 1.44 14.07
CA ALA A 440 -9.68 0.89 14.25
C ALA A 440 -9.95 -0.31 13.33
N VAL A 441 -9.45 -0.25 12.09
CA VAL A 441 -9.52 -1.39 11.14
C VAL A 441 -8.74 -2.60 11.66
N GLU A 442 -7.54 -2.39 12.22
CA GLU A 442 -6.73 -3.48 12.79
C GLU A 442 -7.44 -4.15 13.96
N ILE A 443 -7.98 -3.35 14.88
CA ILE A 443 -8.78 -3.85 16.01
C ILE A 443 -9.98 -4.68 15.50
N TYR A 444 -10.69 -4.16 14.50
CA TYR A 444 -11.82 -4.85 13.88
C TYR A 444 -11.40 -6.20 13.27
N LYS A 445 -10.32 -6.23 12.49
CA LYS A 445 -9.86 -7.46 11.80
C LYS A 445 -9.26 -8.47 12.78
N SER A 446 -8.48 -8.02 13.75
CA SER A 446 -7.87 -8.88 14.77
C SER A 446 -8.92 -9.51 15.69
N ASN A 447 -10.04 -8.82 15.92
CA ASN A 447 -11.19 -9.32 16.67
C ASN A 447 -12.28 -9.93 15.75
N HIS A 448 -11.88 -10.73 14.75
CA HIS A 448 -12.80 -11.51 13.90
C HIS A 448 -13.92 -10.69 13.23
N ASN A 449 -13.62 -9.47 12.83
CA ASN A 449 -14.56 -8.53 12.22
C ASN A 449 -15.66 -8.03 13.20
N SER A 450 -15.31 -7.79 14.47
CA SER A 450 -16.21 -7.23 15.48
C SER A 450 -15.57 -6.11 16.32
N PHE A 451 -16.39 -5.15 16.76
CA PHE A 451 -16.03 -4.21 17.83
C PHE A 451 -16.58 -4.64 19.21
N VAL A 452 -17.30 -5.76 19.28
CA VAL A 452 -17.71 -6.39 20.53
C VAL A 452 -16.52 -7.15 21.10
N MET A 453 -15.88 -6.60 22.12
CA MET A 453 -14.66 -7.17 22.71
C MET A 453 -14.95 -8.26 23.74
N THR A 454 -16.09 -8.17 24.42
CA THR A 454 -16.47 -9.08 25.51
C THR A 454 -17.98 -9.18 25.58
N ASP A 455 -18.50 -10.36 25.91
CA ASP A 455 -19.92 -10.56 26.19
C ASP A 455 -20.37 -9.88 27.50
N ASP A 456 -19.41 -9.54 28.38
CA ASP A 456 -19.63 -8.90 29.69
C ASP A 456 -20.03 -7.42 29.61
N ALA A 457 -19.84 -6.78 28.46
CA ALA A 457 -20.03 -5.35 28.30
C ALA A 457 -20.90 -5.03 27.08
N ARG A 458 -21.93 -4.22 27.30
CA ARG A 458 -22.71 -3.64 26.20
C ARG A 458 -21.90 -2.59 25.47
N MET A 459 -21.39 -2.93 24.29
CA MET A 459 -20.58 -1.99 23.49
C MET A 459 -21.42 -0.92 22.77
N GLU A 460 -22.73 -1.13 22.62
CA GLU A 460 -23.64 -0.18 21.97
C GLU A 460 -23.59 1.21 22.63
N GLY A 461 -23.12 2.20 21.87
CA GLY A 461 -23.03 3.60 22.30
C GLY A 461 -21.92 3.89 23.30
N ILE A 462 -21.05 2.92 23.64
CA ILE A 462 -19.88 3.16 24.48
C ILE A 462 -18.95 4.15 23.79
N VAL A 463 -18.45 5.11 24.58
CA VAL A 463 -17.39 6.01 24.14
C VAL A 463 -16.05 5.27 24.22
N THR A 464 -15.53 4.89 23.07
CA THR A 464 -14.29 4.13 22.90
C THR A 464 -13.16 5.08 22.51
N TYR A 465 -12.00 4.91 23.16
CA TYR A 465 -10.75 5.53 22.75
C TYR A 465 -9.94 4.48 21.98
N ILE A 466 -9.73 4.72 20.68
CA ILE A 466 -8.86 3.88 19.85
C ILE A 466 -7.45 4.42 20.00
N ALA A 467 -6.59 3.60 20.58
CA ALA A 467 -5.19 3.94 20.76
C ALA A 467 -4.44 3.86 19.42
N PRO A 468 -3.39 4.67 19.23
CA PRO A 468 -2.52 4.62 18.04
C PRO A 468 -1.46 3.51 18.17
N GLY A 469 -0.95 3.05 17.02
CA GLY A 469 0.18 2.10 16.93
C GLY A 469 -0.14 0.87 16.09
N ASP A 470 -1.36 0.36 16.19
CA ASP A 470 -1.86 -0.82 15.48
C ASP A 470 -1.86 -0.67 13.95
N SER A 471 -1.92 0.58 13.45
CA SER A 471 -1.84 0.89 12.01
C SER A 471 -0.55 0.39 11.35
N VAL A 472 0.57 0.36 12.08
CA VAL A 472 1.88 -0.07 11.54
C VAL A 472 1.85 -1.53 11.13
N GLU A 473 1.20 -2.41 11.92
CA GLU A 473 1.10 -3.83 11.59
C GLU A 473 0.24 -4.04 10.34
N TYR A 474 -0.88 -3.33 10.22
CA TYR A 474 -1.74 -3.40 9.04
C TYR A 474 -1.01 -2.96 7.76
N ILE A 475 -0.23 -1.87 7.84
CA ILE A 475 0.59 -1.37 6.73
C ILE A 475 1.69 -2.37 6.38
N GLN A 476 2.43 -2.87 7.38
CA GLN A 476 3.55 -3.80 7.18
C GLN A 476 3.08 -5.08 6.48
N ARG A 477 1.95 -5.66 6.92
CA ARG A 477 1.34 -6.82 6.24
C ARG A 477 1.02 -6.55 4.78
N THR A 478 0.55 -5.34 4.46
CA THR A 478 0.29 -4.95 3.07
C THR A 478 1.58 -4.92 2.26
N ILE A 479 2.59 -4.20 2.74
CA ILE A 479 3.85 -4.01 2.01
C ILE A 479 4.57 -5.35 1.79
N ASP A 480 4.60 -6.21 2.81
CA ASP A 480 5.23 -7.51 2.71
C ASP A 480 4.47 -8.44 1.76
N ARG A 481 3.14 -8.55 1.90
CA ARG A 481 2.32 -9.45 1.05
C ARG A 481 2.47 -9.11 -0.42
N PHE A 482 2.35 -7.84 -0.78
CA PHE A 482 2.32 -7.40 -2.18
C PHE A 482 3.69 -7.08 -2.76
N ASP A 483 4.73 -6.83 -1.95
CA ASP A 483 6.13 -6.63 -2.37
C ASP A 483 6.27 -5.85 -3.71
N LYS A 484 5.58 -4.70 -3.82
CA LYS A 484 5.58 -3.90 -5.05
C LYS A 484 7.02 -3.52 -5.42
N LYS A 485 7.49 -3.88 -6.60
CA LYS A 485 8.87 -3.63 -7.07
C LYS A 485 8.94 -3.52 -8.57
N GLN A 486 10.02 -2.93 -9.06
CA GLN A 486 10.43 -3.01 -10.45
C GLN A 486 11.35 -4.21 -10.66
N VAL A 487 11.06 -5.01 -11.67
CA VAL A 487 11.95 -6.10 -12.10
C VAL A 487 12.36 -5.87 -13.55
N ALA A 488 13.54 -6.35 -13.91
CA ALA A 488 14.00 -6.21 -15.29
C ALA A 488 13.05 -6.95 -16.25
N SER A 489 12.75 -6.32 -17.38
CA SER A 489 12.07 -6.92 -18.51
C SER A 489 12.94 -8.04 -19.12
N TRP A 490 12.34 -8.79 -20.05
CA TRP A 490 13.09 -9.62 -20.98
C TRP A 490 13.82 -8.77 -22.03
N GLN A 491 13.42 -7.51 -22.22
CA GLN A 491 14.14 -6.55 -23.05
C GLN A 491 15.27 -5.87 -22.25
N PRO A 492 16.52 -5.83 -22.76
CA PRO A 492 17.63 -5.18 -22.06
C PRO A 492 17.35 -3.70 -21.76
N GLY A 493 17.55 -3.30 -20.51
CA GLY A 493 17.43 -1.90 -20.07
C GLY A 493 16.01 -1.43 -19.76
N GLU A 494 14.99 -2.26 -19.96
CA GLU A 494 13.61 -1.95 -19.58
C GLU A 494 13.31 -2.53 -18.19
N GLY A 495 12.71 -1.72 -17.31
CA GLY A 495 12.17 -2.14 -16.02
C GLY A 495 10.64 -2.15 -16.06
N ILE A 496 10.02 -3.15 -15.46
CA ILE A 496 8.56 -3.27 -15.37
C ILE A 496 8.14 -3.39 -13.91
N ASP A 497 7.18 -2.57 -13.51
CA ASP A 497 6.62 -2.57 -12.17
C ASP A 497 5.64 -3.72 -11.99
N VAL A 498 5.84 -4.48 -10.91
CA VAL A 498 5.08 -5.67 -10.59
C VAL A 498 4.64 -5.68 -9.13
N ILE A 499 3.53 -6.36 -8.86
CA ILE A 499 3.00 -6.64 -7.51
C ILE A 499 2.83 -8.15 -7.33
N ARG A 500 3.17 -8.66 -6.15
CA ARG A 500 3.04 -10.07 -5.79
C ARG A 500 1.58 -10.43 -5.58
N ILE A 501 1.16 -11.54 -6.17
CA ILE A 501 -0.18 -12.12 -6.01
C ILE A 501 -0.14 -13.50 -5.35
N ASP A 502 1.01 -14.18 -5.39
CA ASP A 502 1.24 -15.47 -4.74
C ASP A 502 2.58 -15.44 -3.99
N GLU A 503 2.50 -15.35 -2.66
CA GLU A 503 3.67 -15.32 -1.79
C GLU A 503 4.44 -16.64 -1.78
N ASN A 504 3.74 -17.78 -1.75
CA ASN A 504 4.38 -19.09 -1.66
C ASN A 504 5.23 -19.39 -2.90
N ARG A 505 4.74 -18.97 -4.07
CA ARG A 505 5.36 -19.24 -5.37
C ARG A 505 6.16 -18.06 -5.93
N ASN A 506 6.16 -16.91 -5.23
CA ASN A 506 6.75 -15.65 -5.70
C ASN A 506 6.27 -15.26 -7.12
N ILE A 507 4.94 -15.30 -7.32
CA ILE A 507 4.31 -14.91 -8.58
C ILE A 507 3.86 -13.46 -8.46
N TYR A 508 4.25 -12.67 -9.45
CA TYR A 508 3.96 -11.26 -9.57
C TYR A 508 3.21 -10.98 -10.87
N VAL A 509 2.40 -9.92 -10.88
CA VAL A 509 1.69 -9.41 -12.06
C VAL A 509 2.03 -7.95 -12.26
N THR A 510 1.94 -7.47 -13.50
CA THR A 510 2.14 -6.05 -13.77
C THR A 510 1.03 -5.21 -13.16
N THR A 511 1.38 -3.99 -12.78
CA THR A 511 0.42 -2.99 -12.27
C THR A 511 -0.46 -2.40 -13.37
N THR A 512 -0.14 -2.66 -14.64
CA THR A 512 -0.92 -2.28 -15.82
C THR A 512 -1.81 -3.42 -16.31
N ASN A 513 -2.88 -3.09 -17.05
CA ASN A 513 -3.87 -4.06 -17.59
C ASN A 513 -3.31 -5.06 -18.63
N ASP A 514 -2.00 -5.16 -18.79
CA ASP A 514 -1.38 -6.16 -19.66
C ASP A 514 -1.25 -7.46 -18.86
N SER A 515 -1.81 -8.57 -19.35
CA SER A 515 -1.75 -9.88 -18.70
C SER A 515 -0.33 -10.49 -18.70
N LYS A 516 0.63 -9.84 -18.03
CA LYS A 516 2.03 -10.24 -17.92
C LYS A 516 2.29 -10.74 -16.50
N VAL A 517 2.79 -11.96 -16.40
CA VAL A 517 3.09 -12.61 -15.13
C VAL A 517 4.60 -12.79 -15.01
N TYR A 518 5.16 -12.51 -13.85
CA TYR A 518 6.57 -12.69 -13.52
C TYR A 518 6.71 -13.69 -12.37
N ILE A 519 7.62 -14.63 -12.50
CA ILE A 519 7.93 -15.62 -11.46
C ILE A 519 9.36 -15.39 -11.02
N GLU A 520 9.53 -14.97 -9.76
CA GLU A 520 10.86 -14.77 -9.19
C GLU A 520 11.43 -16.11 -8.72
N ILE A 521 12.40 -16.63 -9.46
CA ILE A 521 13.06 -17.90 -9.13
C ILE A 521 14.17 -17.66 -8.11
N SER A 522 14.94 -16.58 -8.26
CA SER A 522 15.98 -16.13 -7.33
C SER A 522 16.19 -14.61 -7.46
N ASN A 523 17.01 -14.04 -6.57
CA ASN A 523 17.35 -12.61 -6.60
C ASN A 523 17.99 -12.13 -7.92
N SER A 524 18.48 -13.04 -8.77
CA SER A 524 19.15 -12.71 -10.04
C SER A 524 18.51 -13.37 -11.27
N PHE A 525 17.43 -14.15 -11.08
CA PHE A 525 16.79 -14.89 -12.15
C PHE A 525 15.27 -14.93 -11.99
N GLY A 526 14.54 -14.54 -13.03
CA GLY A 526 13.10 -14.78 -13.11
C GLY A 526 12.60 -15.14 -14.51
N ILE A 527 11.34 -15.55 -14.56
CA ILE A 527 10.67 -15.98 -15.79
C ILE A 527 9.43 -15.10 -16.00
N TRP A 528 9.39 -14.42 -17.13
CA TRP A 528 8.19 -13.73 -17.62
C TRP A 528 7.34 -14.70 -18.43
N VAL A 529 6.04 -14.75 -18.14
CA VAL A 529 5.03 -15.48 -18.90
C VAL A 529 4.03 -14.48 -19.46
N ILE A 530 3.93 -14.46 -20.79
CA ILE A 530 3.11 -13.49 -21.52
C ILE A 530 2.34 -14.22 -22.60
N SER A 531 1.12 -13.79 -22.89
CA SER A 531 0.33 -14.30 -24.02
C SER A 531 0.31 -13.33 -25.19
N GLU A 532 -0.05 -13.82 -26.37
CA GLU A 532 -0.47 -12.96 -27.48
C GLU A 532 -1.61 -11.99 -27.09
N LYS A 533 -1.75 -10.87 -27.81
CA LYS A 533 -2.82 -9.90 -27.58
C LYS A 533 -4.20 -10.56 -27.65
N ILE A 534 -4.99 -10.40 -26.59
CA ILE A 534 -6.37 -10.88 -26.50
C ILE A 534 -7.22 -10.15 -27.56
N ARG A 535 -7.80 -10.89 -28.51
CA ARG A 535 -8.64 -10.32 -29.59
C ARG A 535 -10.14 -10.50 -29.35
N ASN A 536 -10.54 -11.43 -28.49
CA ASN A 536 -11.94 -11.71 -28.12
C ASN A 536 -12.02 -12.39 -26.74
N LEU A 537 -13.21 -12.37 -26.14
CA LEU A 537 -13.47 -12.95 -24.82
C LEU A 537 -13.25 -14.47 -24.78
N SER A 538 -13.60 -15.22 -25.83
CA SER A 538 -13.44 -16.68 -25.84
C SER A 538 -11.98 -17.14 -25.86
N ARG A 539 -11.03 -16.34 -26.37
CA ARG A 539 -9.59 -16.63 -26.23
C ARG A 539 -9.06 -16.30 -24.84
N MET A 540 -9.71 -15.39 -24.11
CA MET A 540 -9.24 -14.95 -22.79
C MET A 540 -9.22 -16.11 -21.79
N ASP A 541 -10.27 -16.93 -21.73
CA ASP A 541 -10.35 -18.05 -20.79
C ASP A 541 -9.26 -19.10 -21.04
N ILE A 542 -8.97 -19.37 -22.33
CA ILE A 542 -7.92 -20.30 -22.74
C ILE A 542 -6.55 -19.73 -22.34
N ILE A 543 -6.31 -18.44 -22.60
CA ILE A 543 -5.08 -17.74 -22.20
C ILE A 543 -4.90 -17.82 -20.69
N GLN A 544 -5.91 -17.45 -19.92
CA GLN A 544 -5.83 -17.42 -18.46
C GLN A 544 -5.57 -18.83 -17.89
N SER A 545 -6.21 -19.86 -18.44
CA SER A 545 -5.97 -21.26 -18.03
C SER A 545 -4.54 -21.72 -18.32
N ALA A 546 -4.02 -21.38 -19.51
CA ALA A 546 -2.65 -21.71 -19.90
C ALA A 546 -1.62 -20.98 -19.03
N VAL A 547 -1.81 -19.67 -18.83
CA VAL A 547 -0.95 -18.84 -17.96
C VAL A 547 -0.99 -19.37 -16.53
N ASP A 548 -2.17 -19.65 -15.96
CA ASP A 548 -2.31 -20.16 -14.58
C ASP A 548 -1.61 -21.52 -14.42
N LEU A 549 -1.82 -22.48 -15.32
CA LEU A 549 -1.13 -23.78 -15.26
C LEU A 549 0.39 -23.63 -15.30
N VAL A 550 0.89 -22.87 -16.28
CA VAL A 550 2.33 -22.72 -16.51
C VAL A 550 2.98 -21.99 -15.34
N THR A 551 2.41 -20.87 -14.91
CA THR A 551 2.98 -20.04 -13.84
C THR A 551 2.93 -20.74 -12.49
N TYR A 552 1.84 -21.44 -12.19
CA TYR A 552 1.69 -22.22 -10.97
C TYR A 552 2.77 -23.29 -10.85
N TRP A 553 2.91 -24.16 -11.85
CA TRP A 553 3.84 -25.28 -11.75
C TRP A 553 5.30 -24.89 -11.91
N ILE A 554 5.63 -23.86 -12.69
CA ILE A 554 6.98 -23.28 -12.68
C ILE A 554 7.29 -22.75 -11.27
N GLY A 555 6.34 -22.05 -10.63
CA GLY A 555 6.49 -21.56 -9.26
C GLY A 555 6.69 -22.68 -8.23
N GLU A 556 5.97 -23.79 -8.35
CA GLU A 556 6.18 -25.00 -7.54
C GLU A 556 7.56 -25.64 -7.78
N CYS A 557 8.09 -25.53 -8.99
CA CYS A 557 9.41 -26.04 -9.38
C CYS A 557 10.56 -25.05 -9.16
N LYS A 558 10.33 -23.91 -8.48
CA LYS A 558 11.34 -22.83 -8.33
C LYS A 558 12.68 -23.33 -7.78
N GLU A 559 12.67 -24.23 -6.80
CA GLU A 559 13.90 -24.76 -6.19
C GLU A 559 14.72 -25.64 -7.15
N LEU A 560 14.07 -26.28 -8.12
CA LEU A 560 14.77 -27.03 -9.19
C LEU A 560 15.47 -26.05 -10.15
N LEU A 561 14.80 -24.95 -10.47
CA LEU A 561 15.29 -23.92 -11.39
C LEU A 561 16.43 -23.07 -10.80
N LYS A 562 16.46 -22.84 -9.47
CA LYS A 562 17.55 -22.11 -8.81
C LYS A 562 18.95 -22.72 -9.02
N LYS A 563 19.02 -24.01 -9.32
CA LYS A 563 20.28 -24.73 -9.57
C LYS A 563 20.83 -24.49 -10.98
N ILE A 564 20.04 -23.92 -11.88
CA ILE A 564 20.41 -23.68 -13.27
C ILE A 564 21.10 -22.33 -13.38
N SER A 565 22.25 -22.30 -14.06
CA SER A 565 22.93 -21.05 -14.39
C SER A 565 22.54 -20.61 -15.80
N LEU A 566 21.97 -19.41 -15.92
CA LEU A 566 21.48 -18.88 -17.18
C LEU A 566 22.27 -17.63 -17.58
N PRO A 567 22.50 -17.39 -18.89
CA PRO A 567 23.25 -16.24 -19.37
C PRO A 567 22.45 -14.92 -19.29
N TYR A 568 21.14 -15.00 -19.02
CA TYR A 568 20.25 -13.85 -18.92
C TYR A 568 19.62 -13.78 -17.52
N PRO A 569 19.44 -12.56 -16.96
CA PRO A 569 18.76 -12.39 -15.69
C PRO A 569 17.27 -12.70 -15.79
N ASN A 570 16.67 -12.61 -16.98
CA ASN A 570 15.28 -13.00 -17.19
C ASN A 570 15.08 -13.71 -18.52
N ILE A 571 14.18 -14.69 -18.50
CA ILE A 571 13.66 -15.39 -19.67
C ILE A 571 12.22 -14.97 -19.92
N LEU A 572 11.82 -14.89 -21.19
CA LEU A 572 10.45 -14.77 -21.64
C LEU A 572 9.93 -16.13 -22.12
N LEU A 573 8.78 -16.54 -21.62
CA LEU A 573 7.93 -17.60 -22.15
C LEU A 573 6.69 -16.96 -22.77
N LEU A 574 6.65 -16.93 -24.10
CA LEU A 574 5.52 -16.42 -24.88
C LEU A 574 4.55 -17.57 -25.18
N LEU A 575 3.33 -17.46 -24.70
CA LEU A 575 2.24 -18.39 -25.02
C LEU A 575 1.59 -17.98 -26.35
N SER A 576 1.80 -18.78 -27.39
CA SER A 576 1.11 -18.65 -28.68
C SER A 576 -0.08 -19.61 -28.70
N ILE A 577 -1.28 -19.11 -28.99
CA ILE A 577 -2.50 -19.92 -28.94
C ILE A 577 -3.05 -20.10 -30.34
N ASP A 578 -3.41 -21.33 -30.69
CA ASP A 578 -4.06 -21.64 -31.95
C ASP A 578 -5.34 -20.80 -32.18
N SER A 579 -5.62 -20.50 -33.45
CA SER A 579 -6.67 -19.60 -33.90
C SER A 579 -8.10 -20.15 -33.73
N GLU A 580 -8.29 -21.48 -33.74
CA GLU A 580 -9.62 -22.10 -33.64
C GLU A 580 -10.06 -22.37 -32.18
N THR A 581 -10.62 -21.36 -31.52
CA THR A 581 -11.15 -21.48 -30.13
C THR A 581 -12.16 -22.62 -29.90
N VAL A 582 -12.95 -22.98 -30.92
CA VAL A 582 -13.96 -24.05 -30.83
C VAL A 582 -13.30 -25.43 -30.67
N ALA A 583 -12.07 -25.61 -31.13
CA ALA A 583 -11.38 -26.89 -30.99
C ALA A 583 -11.08 -27.23 -29.51
N TYR A 584 -10.86 -26.23 -28.65
CA TYR A 584 -10.57 -26.41 -27.23
C TYR A 584 -11.76 -26.94 -26.41
N SER A 585 -12.98 -26.86 -26.95
CA SER A 585 -14.21 -27.36 -26.30
C SER A 585 -14.72 -28.67 -26.89
N LYS A 586 -14.08 -29.21 -27.93
CA LYS A 586 -14.44 -30.49 -28.54
C LYS A 586 -13.71 -31.64 -27.83
N PHE A 587 -14.34 -32.19 -26.80
CA PHE A 587 -13.81 -33.35 -26.09
C PHE A 587 -14.14 -34.63 -26.88
N ASP A 588 -13.20 -35.13 -27.67
CA ASP A 588 -13.32 -36.43 -28.34
C ASP A 588 -12.44 -37.45 -27.62
N THR A 589 -13.05 -38.41 -26.93
CA THR A 589 -12.36 -39.38 -26.08
C THR A 589 -11.51 -40.39 -26.85
N GLU A 590 -11.75 -40.56 -28.16
CA GLU A 590 -11.02 -41.53 -28.98
C GLU A 590 -9.71 -40.99 -29.59
N GLY A 591 -9.39 -39.70 -29.37
CA GLY A 591 -8.26 -39.00 -30.02
C GLY A 591 -7.24 -38.31 -29.10
N VAL A 592 -7.29 -38.52 -27.78
CA VAL A 592 -6.38 -37.84 -26.83
C VAL A 592 -4.94 -38.36 -27.02
N LYS A 593 -4.06 -37.52 -27.57
CA LYS A 593 -2.64 -37.83 -27.78
C LYS A 593 -1.84 -37.68 -26.49
N ASP A 594 -0.72 -38.39 -26.41
CA ASP A 594 0.26 -38.19 -25.33
C ASP A 594 0.93 -36.81 -25.42
N VAL A 595 1.20 -36.20 -24.26
CA VAL A 595 1.73 -34.84 -24.12
C VAL A 595 3.06 -34.68 -24.89
N GLU A 596 3.91 -35.69 -24.84
CA GLU A 596 5.20 -35.75 -25.52
C GLU A 596 5.09 -35.59 -27.05
N ASN A 597 3.96 -35.98 -27.63
CA ASN A 597 3.74 -35.93 -29.08
C ASN A 597 3.13 -34.60 -29.56
N VAL A 598 2.59 -33.80 -28.63
CA VAL A 598 1.87 -32.55 -28.94
C VAL A 598 2.50 -31.33 -28.27
N PHE A 599 3.43 -31.52 -27.35
CA PHE A 599 4.24 -30.45 -26.77
C PHE A 599 5.17 -29.87 -27.85
N ASP A 600 5.06 -28.56 -28.06
CA ASP A 600 5.89 -27.85 -29.02
C ASP A 600 6.36 -26.52 -28.42
N MET A 601 7.67 -26.32 -28.44
CA MET A 601 8.32 -25.15 -27.90
C MET A 601 9.52 -24.76 -28.77
N GLU A 602 9.55 -23.51 -29.20
CA GLU A 602 10.64 -22.93 -29.98
C GLU A 602 11.51 -22.02 -29.11
N PHE A 603 12.81 -22.04 -29.34
CA PHE A 603 13.75 -21.11 -28.74
C PHE A 603 14.29 -20.16 -29.80
N ASN A 604 14.20 -18.85 -29.56
CA ASN A 604 14.60 -17.83 -30.54
C ASN A 604 16.12 -17.61 -30.65
N GLY A 605 16.93 -18.32 -29.85
CA GLY A 605 18.38 -18.15 -29.79
C GLY A 605 18.89 -17.14 -28.75
N THR A 606 18.00 -16.46 -28.00
CA THR A 606 18.37 -15.51 -26.94
C THR A 606 17.73 -15.85 -25.60
N ASN A 607 16.68 -15.15 -25.18
CA ASN A 607 15.99 -15.29 -23.91
C ASN A 607 14.48 -15.45 -24.09
N CYS A 608 14.02 -15.81 -25.28
CA CYS A 608 12.60 -16.02 -25.56
C CYS A 608 12.33 -17.47 -26.00
N PHE A 609 11.34 -18.07 -25.34
CA PHE A 609 10.76 -19.35 -25.66
C PHE A 609 9.32 -19.13 -26.10
N ILE A 610 8.93 -19.67 -27.24
CA ILE A 610 7.56 -19.65 -27.73
C ILE A 610 6.97 -21.02 -27.42
N LEU A 611 6.00 -21.07 -26.50
CA LEU A 611 5.24 -22.27 -26.21
C LEU A 611 3.96 -22.26 -27.04
N HIS A 612 3.85 -23.22 -27.96
CA HIS A 612 2.68 -23.35 -28.82
C HIS A 612 1.58 -24.11 -28.07
N TRP A 613 0.62 -23.35 -27.54
CA TRP A 613 -0.54 -23.88 -26.86
C TRP A 613 -1.60 -24.26 -27.89
N SER A 614 -1.64 -25.54 -28.26
CA SER A 614 -2.64 -26.10 -29.18
C SER A 614 -3.84 -26.68 -28.43
N SER A 615 -4.96 -26.87 -29.14
CA SER A 615 -6.13 -27.57 -28.58
C SER A 615 -5.80 -29.02 -28.21
N GLU A 616 -4.95 -29.69 -28.99
CA GLU A 616 -4.49 -31.06 -28.70
C GLU A 616 -3.69 -31.12 -27.39
N LEU A 617 -2.77 -30.17 -27.17
CA LEU A 617 -2.03 -30.06 -25.91
C LEU A 617 -2.97 -29.81 -24.73
N ALA A 618 -3.86 -28.81 -24.84
CA ALA A 618 -4.78 -28.47 -23.77
C ALA A 618 -5.68 -29.65 -23.36
N LEU A 619 -6.20 -30.40 -24.35
CA LEU A 619 -7.03 -31.59 -24.11
C LEU A 619 -6.21 -32.77 -23.55
N SER A 620 -4.94 -32.94 -23.95
CA SER A 620 -4.05 -33.99 -23.42
C SER A 620 -3.73 -33.83 -21.93
N LEU A 621 -3.83 -32.60 -21.41
CA LEU A 621 -3.62 -32.28 -20.00
C LEU A 621 -4.84 -32.60 -19.12
N VAL A 622 -6.01 -32.82 -19.72
CA VAL A 622 -7.23 -33.18 -18.98
C VAL A 622 -7.14 -34.64 -18.55
N SER A 623 -6.80 -34.87 -17.29
CA SER A 623 -6.64 -36.20 -16.69
C SER A 623 -7.26 -36.25 -15.29
N ASN A 624 -7.52 -37.46 -14.79
CA ASN A 624 -7.95 -37.70 -13.40
C ASN A 624 -6.83 -37.54 -12.37
N SER A 625 -5.58 -37.48 -12.81
CA SER A 625 -4.37 -37.22 -12.00
C SER A 625 -3.55 -36.07 -12.60
N ASN A 626 -2.54 -35.61 -11.87
CA ASN A 626 -1.59 -34.58 -12.34
C ASN A 626 -0.38 -35.15 -13.13
N ASP A 627 -0.39 -36.44 -13.50
CA ASP A 627 0.74 -37.08 -14.20
C ASP A 627 1.02 -36.44 -15.58
N LYS A 628 -0.04 -36.02 -16.29
CA LYS A 628 0.09 -35.34 -17.59
C LYS A 628 0.65 -33.92 -17.43
N GLU A 629 0.23 -33.20 -16.39
CA GLU A 629 0.80 -31.89 -16.04
C GLU A 629 2.28 -32.01 -15.61
N LYS A 630 2.63 -33.05 -14.86
CA LYS A 630 4.02 -33.38 -14.51
C LYS A 630 4.89 -33.62 -15.75
N CYS A 631 4.41 -34.42 -16.69
CA CYS A 631 5.12 -34.68 -17.95
C CYS A 631 5.32 -33.37 -18.73
N PHE A 632 4.27 -32.57 -18.88
CA PHE A 632 4.34 -31.26 -19.52
C PHE A 632 5.40 -30.35 -18.90
N ILE A 633 5.43 -30.24 -17.56
CA ILE A 633 6.39 -29.40 -16.86
C ILE A 633 7.82 -29.96 -16.98
N GLN A 634 7.98 -31.28 -16.95
CA GLN A 634 9.28 -31.90 -17.19
C GLN A 634 9.83 -31.57 -18.59
N LEU A 635 8.99 -31.63 -19.63
CA LEU A 635 9.37 -31.26 -21.00
C LEU A 635 9.71 -29.77 -21.12
N LEU A 636 8.90 -28.90 -20.50
CA LEU A 636 9.12 -27.45 -20.48
C LEU A 636 10.47 -27.10 -19.84
N LEU A 637 10.73 -27.62 -18.63
CA LEU A 637 11.98 -27.35 -17.90
C LEU A 637 13.19 -27.97 -18.62
N ALA A 638 13.05 -29.18 -19.17
CA ALA A 638 14.09 -29.81 -19.97
C ALA A 638 14.41 -28.99 -21.23
N GLY A 639 13.40 -28.43 -21.90
CA GLY A 639 13.59 -27.57 -23.06
C GLY A 639 14.34 -26.28 -22.72
N ILE A 640 14.01 -25.64 -21.59
CA ILE A 640 14.75 -24.47 -21.08
C ILE A 640 16.21 -24.84 -20.79
N GLY A 641 16.45 -25.95 -20.06
CA GLY A 641 17.80 -26.40 -19.75
C GLY A 641 18.63 -26.71 -21.00
N ASN A 642 18.06 -27.47 -21.93
CA ASN A 642 18.71 -27.87 -23.18
C ASN A 642 19.12 -26.66 -24.05
N ALA A 643 18.27 -25.63 -24.14
CA ALA A 643 18.57 -24.42 -24.91
C ALA A 643 19.85 -23.70 -24.43
N TYR A 644 20.17 -23.82 -23.14
CA TYR A 644 21.37 -23.24 -22.53
C TYR A 644 22.46 -24.25 -22.19
N SER A 645 22.35 -25.49 -22.70
CA SER A 645 23.28 -26.60 -22.39
C SER A 645 23.43 -26.86 -20.89
N GLN A 646 22.35 -26.69 -20.12
CA GLN A 646 22.27 -26.96 -18.69
C GLN A 646 21.44 -28.22 -18.44
N GLN A 647 21.91 -29.09 -17.55
CA GLN A 647 21.16 -30.27 -17.13
C GLN A 647 20.25 -29.92 -15.94
N VAL A 648 18.94 -30.11 -16.10
CA VAL A 648 17.98 -29.94 -15.01
C VAL A 648 17.95 -31.20 -14.14
N ASP A 649 18.12 -31.03 -12.82
CA ASP A 649 18.00 -32.09 -11.83
C ASP A 649 16.54 -32.28 -11.43
N PHE A 650 15.93 -33.38 -11.90
CA PHE A 650 14.53 -33.72 -11.63
C PHE A 650 14.31 -34.59 -10.39
N SER A 651 15.35 -34.85 -9.57
CA SER A 651 15.24 -35.75 -8.40
C SER A 651 14.18 -35.34 -7.36
N GLY A 652 13.77 -34.07 -7.34
CA GLY A 652 12.70 -33.56 -6.47
C GLY A 652 11.31 -33.48 -7.12
N LEU A 653 11.16 -33.77 -8.41
CA LEU A 653 9.92 -33.53 -9.15
C LEU A 653 8.75 -34.41 -8.65
N ASP A 654 9.03 -35.67 -8.32
CA ASP A 654 8.01 -36.61 -7.82
C ASP A 654 7.35 -36.13 -6.51
N ALA A 655 8.12 -35.48 -5.64
CA ALA A 655 7.61 -34.94 -4.38
C ALA A 655 6.66 -33.75 -4.61
N ILE A 656 6.94 -32.91 -5.61
CA ILE A 656 6.10 -31.75 -5.96
C ILE A 656 4.72 -32.21 -6.46
N PHE A 657 4.67 -33.31 -7.20
CA PHE A 657 3.45 -33.88 -7.80
C PHE A 657 2.82 -35.02 -6.98
N GLN A 658 3.30 -35.27 -5.75
CA GLN A 658 2.88 -36.42 -4.94
C GLN A 658 1.36 -36.49 -4.69
N ASN A 659 0.67 -35.35 -4.57
CA ASN A 659 -0.78 -35.32 -4.46
C ASN A 659 -1.43 -35.36 -5.86
N PRO A 660 -2.02 -36.49 -6.29
CA PRO A 660 -2.55 -36.65 -7.65
C PRO A 660 -3.74 -35.73 -7.93
N PHE A 661 -4.41 -35.19 -6.90
CA PHE A 661 -5.55 -34.29 -7.04
C PHE A 661 -5.14 -32.82 -7.20
N LYS A 662 -3.87 -32.47 -6.93
CA LYS A 662 -3.33 -31.13 -7.15
C LYS A 662 -3.08 -30.95 -8.65
N ARG A 663 -4.08 -30.44 -9.38
CA ARG A 663 -4.07 -30.21 -10.84
C ARG A 663 -4.70 -28.85 -11.19
N LYS A 664 -4.39 -28.33 -12.37
CA LYS A 664 -4.88 -27.02 -12.87
C LYS A 664 -5.84 -27.13 -14.04
N MET A 665 -5.75 -28.18 -14.86
CA MET A 665 -6.66 -28.39 -16.00
C MET A 665 -7.79 -29.35 -15.64
N TYR A 666 -9.02 -28.89 -15.92
CA TYR A 666 -10.24 -29.64 -15.71
C TYR A 666 -11.14 -29.48 -16.95
N ALA A 667 -11.84 -30.55 -17.33
CA ALA A 667 -12.91 -30.45 -18.31
C ALA A 667 -14.17 -31.11 -17.77
N VAL A 668 -15.32 -30.59 -18.20
CA VAL A 668 -16.63 -31.10 -17.84
C VAL A 668 -17.48 -31.24 -19.10
N ASP A 669 -18.00 -32.45 -19.31
CA ASP A 669 -18.99 -32.72 -20.33
C ASP A 669 -20.40 -32.41 -19.80
N TYR A 670 -20.97 -31.31 -20.29
CA TYR A 670 -22.32 -30.86 -19.91
C TYR A 670 -23.44 -31.71 -20.51
N GLY A 671 -23.17 -32.52 -21.53
CA GLY A 671 -24.16 -33.44 -22.09
C GLY A 671 -24.52 -34.53 -21.09
N ASN A 672 -23.52 -35.06 -20.38
CA ASN A 672 -23.68 -36.10 -19.37
C ASN A 672 -23.98 -35.55 -17.97
N HIS A 673 -23.58 -34.30 -17.68
CA HIS A 673 -23.89 -33.66 -16.41
C HIS A 673 -24.42 -32.22 -16.58
N PRO A 674 -25.71 -32.05 -16.95
CA PRO A 674 -26.30 -30.74 -17.22
C PRO A 674 -26.25 -29.77 -16.04
N SER A 675 -26.24 -30.28 -14.81
CA SER A 675 -26.14 -29.48 -13.57
C SER A 675 -24.81 -28.76 -13.41
N TYR A 676 -23.77 -29.13 -14.17
CA TYR A 676 -22.50 -28.42 -14.23
C TYR A 676 -22.41 -27.46 -15.40
N ARG A 677 -23.49 -27.25 -16.15
CA ARG A 677 -23.52 -26.18 -17.15
C ARG A 677 -23.48 -24.83 -16.43
N PRO A 678 -22.58 -23.91 -16.83
CA PRO A 678 -22.47 -22.64 -16.16
C PRO A 678 -23.72 -21.76 -16.25
N THR A 679 -24.05 -21.10 -15.13
CA THR A 679 -25.08 -20.06 -15.06
C THR A 679 -24.56 -18.75 -15.67
N LEU A 680 -25.48 -17.90 -16.16
CA LEU A 680 -25.12 -16.62 -16.78
C LEU A 680 -24.41 -15.67 -15.79
N ASN A 681 -24.67 -15.79 -14.48
CA ASN A 681 -23.95 -15.11 -13.41
C ASN A 681 -23.07 -16.13 -12.66
N PHE A 682 -21.76 -16.01 -12.84
CA PHE A 682 -20.76 -16.90 -12.23
C PHE A 682 -20.26 -16.44 -10.85
N TYR A 683 -20.55 -15.21 -10.46
CA TYR A 683 -20.05 -14.64 -9.22
C TYR A 683 -20.84 -15.22 -8.03
N PRO A 684 -20.19 -15.95 -7.11
CA PRO A 684 -20.88 -16.46 -5.94
C PRO A 684 -21.34 -15.31 -5.05
N ARG A 685 -22.53 -15.41 -4.47
CA ARG A 685 -22.77 -14.69 -3.21
C ARG A 685 -22.17 -15.51 -2.09
N LYS A 686 -20.92 -15.19 -1.73
CA LYS A 686 -20.29 -15.75 -0.54
C LYS A 686 -20.97 -15.13 0.68
N VAL A 687 -21.37 -15.95 1.66
CA VAL A 687 -21.65 -15.42 3.00
C VAL A 687 -20.32 -15.03 3.61
N HIS A 688 -20.14 -13.73 3.82
CA HIS A 688 -18.91 -13.16 4.36
C HIS A 688 -18.89 -13.31 5.88
N ASP A 689 -17.71 -13.54 6.45
CA ASP A 689 -17.56 -13.74 7.90
C ASP A 689 -18.02 -12.48 8.66
N GLU A 690 -17.82 -11.29 8.08
CA GLU A 690 -18.31 -10.00 8.60
C GLU A 690 -19.84 -9.95 8.78
N ASP A 691 -20.62 -10.62 7.91
CA ASP A 691 -22.08 -10.68 8.08
C ASP A 691 -22.47 -11.63 9.20
N LEU A 692 -21.77 -12.77 9.31
CA LEU A 692 -22.01 -13.74 10.37
C LEU A 692 -21.69 -13.13 11.74
N THR A 693 -20.54 -12.47 11.85
CA THR A 693 -20.13 -11.78 13.08
C THR A 693 -21.12 -10.66 13.43
N TYR A 694 -21.52 -9.82 12.46
CA TYR A 694 -22.52 -8.78 12.70
C TYR A 694 -23.85 -9.35 13.22
N LEU A 695 -24.32 -10.47 12.68
CA LEU A 695 -25.54 -11.13 13.17
C LEU A 695 -25.36 -11.64 14.59
N ASN A 696 -24.21 -12.24 14.91
CA ASN A 696 -23.89 -12.68 16.28
C ASN A 696 -23.89 -11.50 17.26
N ASP A 697 -23.22 -10.39 16.90
CA ASP A 697 -23.18 -9.16 17.69
C ASP A 697 -24.58 -8.56 17.90
N THR A 698 -25.50 -8.78 16.96
CA THR A 698 -26.90 -8.33 17.06
C THR A 698 -27.77 -9.26 17.93
N ILE A 699 -27.50 -10.57 17.92
CA ILE A 699 -28.27 -11.58 18.66
C ILE A 699 -28.01 -11.47 20.17
N ILE A 700 -26.74 -11.32 20.55
CA ILE A 700 -26.31 -11.40 21.96
C ILE A 700 -27.05 -10.37 22.85
N PRO A 701 -27.11 -9.06 22.52
CA PRO A 701 -27.79 -8.06 23.34
C PRO A 701 -29.30 -8.26 23.47
N GLN A 702 -29.96 -8.81 22.43
CA GLN A 702 -31.39 -9.10 22.43
C GLN A 702 -31.72 -10.28 23.35
N TYR A 703 -30.82 -11.26 23.43
CA TYR A 703 -31.02 -12.44 24.28
C TYR A 703 -30.74 -12.13 25.75
N THR A 704 -29.69 -11.36 26.07
CA THR A 704 -29.37 -10.94 27.46
C THR A 704 -30.48 -10.09 28.10
N ASP A 705 -31.26 -9.34 27.31
CA ASP A 705 -32.39 -8.55 27.80
C ASP A 705 -33.66 -9.38 28.02
N ALA A 706 -33.86 -10.43 27.21
CA ALA A 706 -35.06 -11.27 27.24
C ALA A 706 -34.94 -12.48 28.18
N CYS A 707 -33.73 -12.99 28.37
CA CYS A 707 -33.41 -14.14 29.21
C CYS A 707 -32.11 -13.85 30.00
N PRO A 708 -32.13 -13.86 31.34
CA PRO A 708 -30.93 -13.71 32.16
C PRO A 708 -30.15 -15.04 32.17
N LEU A 709 -29.59 -15.44 31.03
CA LEU A 709 -28.57 -16.48 31.03
C LEU A 709 -27.30 -15.91 31.66
N ALA A 710 -26.62 -16.74 32.45
CA ALA A 710 -25.29 -16.39 32.94
C ALA A 710 -24.33 -16.33 31.75
N ILE A 711 -23.47 -15.33 31.73
CA ILE A 711 -22.44 -15.17 30.70
C ILE A 711 -21.48 -16.36 30.79
N GLY A 712 -21.23 -17.02 29.65
CA GLY A 712 -20.41 -18.23 29.57
C GLY A 712 -20.98 -19.29 28.63
N GLU A 713 -20.43 -20.50 28.70
CA GLU A 713 -20.87 -21.61 27.86
C GLU A 713 -22.31 -22.02 28.20
N ILE A 714 -23.18 -22.11 27.18
CA ILE A 714 -24.56 -22.57 27.36
C ILE A 714 -24.57 -24.05 27.70
N ASP A 715 -25.24 -24.40 28.81
CA ASP A 715 -25.43 -25.78 29.25
C ASP A 715 -26.06 -26.64 28.16
N TYR A 716 -25.56 -27.87 27.99
CA TYR A 716 -25.95 -28.75 26.88
C TYR A 716 -27.47 -28.93 26.74
N GLY A 717 -28.20 -28.97 27.86
CA GLY A 717 -29.66 -29.13 27.86
C GLY A 717 -30.44 -27.89 27.39
N GLU A 718 -29.83 -26.71 27.42
CA GLU A 718 -30.47 -25.43 27.06
C GLU A 718 -30.15 -25.00 25.62
N ARG A 719 -29.10 -25.57 25.01
CA ARG A 719 -28.66 -25.24 23.65
C ARG A 719 -29.76 -25.35 22.60
N SER A 720 -30.59 -26.39 22.65
CA SER A 720 -31.67 -26.56 21.67
C SER A 720 -32.73 -25.47 21.78
N THR A 721 -33.10 -25.08 22.99
CA THR A 721 -34.06 -24.00 23.24
C THR A 721 -33.49 -22.67 22.76
N PHE A 722 -32.24 -22.38 23.13
CA PHE A 722 -31.51 -21.20 22.67
C PHE A 722 -31.49 -21.09 21.14
N MET A 723 -31.15 -22.19 20.45
CA MET A 723 -31.13 -22.20 18.98
C MET A 723 -32.50 -21.93 18.35
N VAL A 724 -33.58 -22.46 18.92
CA VAL A 724 -34.95 -22.21 18.43
C VAL A 724 -35.31 -20.73 18.57
N ASP A 725 -34.95 -20.11 19.68
CA ASP A 725 -35.20 -18.69 19.92
C ASP A 725 -34.41 -17.79 18.95
N VAL A 726 -33.12 -18.09 18.76
CA VAL A 726 -32.26 -17.38 17.80
C VAL A 726 -32.81 -17.48 16.38
N VAL A 727 -33.20 -18.68 15.92
CA VAL A 727 -33.82 -18.87 14.61
C VAL A 727 -35.12 -18.08 14.49
N GLY A 728 -35.96 -18.10 15.54
CA GLY A 728 -37.20 -17.33 15.57
C GLY A 728 -36.98 -15.81 15.47
N PHE A 729 -35.95 -15.29 16.12
CA PHE A 729 -35.55 -13.88 16.01
C PHE A 729 -35.06 -13.54 14.60
N LEU A 730 -34.10 -14.31 14.07
CA LEU A 730 -33.55 -14.10 12.73
C LEU A 730 -34.63 -14.15 11.64
N TYR A 731 -35.61 -15.05 11.78
CA TYR A 731 -36.73 -15.14 10.84
C TYR A 731 -37.61 -13.89 10.87
N LYS A 732 -37.89 -13.32 12.05
CA LYS A 732 -38.63 -12.05 12.17
C LYS A 732 -37.85 -10.88 11.56
N LEU A 733 -36.53 -10.84 11.76
CA LEU A 733 -35.67 -9.82 11.16
C LEU A 733 -35.73 -9.91 9.64
N LEU A 734 -35.57 -11.11 9.09
CA LEU A 734 -35.69 -11.37 7.65
C LEU A 734 -37.06 -10.94 7.09
N GLN A 735 -38.16 -11.27 7.78
CA GLN A 735 -39.51 -10.86 7.37
C GLN A 735 -39.64 -9.33 7.29
N LYS A 736 -39.04 -8.60 8.24
CA LYS A 736 -39.05 -7.14 8.26
C LYS A 736 -38.24 -6.55 7.10
N GLU A 737 -37.06 -7.09 6.82
CA GLU A 737 -36.23 -6.67 5.68
C GLU A 737 -36.94 -6.91 4.35
N VAL A 738 -37.49 -8.11 4.14
CA VAL A 738 -38.22 -8.47 2.90
C VAL A 738 -39.45 -7.58 2.70
N ALA A 739 -40.15 -7.20 3.78
CA ALA A 739 -41.33 -6.32 3.69
C ALA A 739 -40.98 -4.91 3.19
N ASN A 740 -39.72 -4.48 3.32
CA ASN A 740 -39.24 -3.17 2.85
C ASN A 740 -38.66 -3.22 1.43
N MET A 741 -38.52 -4.41 0.84
CA MET A 741 -37.98 -4.58 -0.52
C MET A 741 -39.07 -4.43 -1.58
N SER A 742 -38.67 -3.98 -2.78
CA SER A 742 -39.56 -4.01 -3.94
C SER A 742 -39.93 -5.46 -4.27
N PRO A 743 -41.21 -5.80 -4.44
CA PRO A 743 -41.63 -7.14 -4.85
C PRO A 743 -41.26 -7.44 -6.32
N HIS A 744 -40.84 -6.43 -7.09
CA HIS A 744 -40.44 -6.58 -8.47
C HIS A 744 -39.09 -7.30 -8.57
N HIS A 745 -39.01 -8.37 -9.36
CA HIS A 745 -37.84 -9.23 -9.55
C HIS A 745 -37.27 -9.94 -8.30
N LEU A 746 -37.83 -9.75 -7.09
CA LEU A 746 -37.33 -10.39 -5.87
C LEU A 746 -37.29 -11.92 -5.98
N VAL A 747 -38.35 -12.53 -6.52
CA VAL A 747 -38.44 -13.98 -6.68
C VAL A 747 -37.41 -14.49 -7.70
N GLU A 748 -37.25 -13.78 -8.82
CA GLU A 748 -36.28 -14.13 -9.87
C GLU A 748 -34.85 -13.99 -9.36
N GLN A 749 -34.57 -12.97 -8.56
CA GLN A 749 -33.27 -12.79 -7.90
C GLN A 749 -33.00 -13.92 -6.91
N ILE A 750 -33.97 -14.32 -6.07
CA ILE A 750 -33.82 -15.45 -5.15
C ILE A 750 -33.55 -16.75 -5.91
N TYR A 751 -34.26 -17.03 -7.00
CA TYR A 751 -34.01 -18.22 -7.83
C TYR A 751 -32.62 -18.17 -8.46
N SER A 752 -32.25 -17.04 -9.05
CA SER A 752 -30.91 -16.81 -9.63
C SER A 752 -29.80 -17.03 -8.61
N ASP A 753 -29.97 -16.53 -7.37
CA ASP A 753 -29.02 -16.69 -6.28
C ASP A 753 -28.91 -18.16 -5.84
N ILE A 754 -30.04 -18.87 -5.71
CA ILE A 754 -30.07 -20.30 -5.34
C ILE A 754 -29.42 -21.16 -6.43
N GLU A 755 -29.75 -20.93 -7.70
CA GLU A 755 -29.15 -21.65 -8.83
C GLU A 755 -27.64 -21.44 -8.89
N SER A 756 -27.18 -20.19 -8.74
CA SER A 756 -25.75 -19.85 -8.75
C SER A 756 -24.98 -20.47 -7.58
N ASN A 757 -25.55 -20.43 -6.37
CA ASN A 757 -24.93 -21.04 -5.20
C ASN A 757 -24.91 -22.58 -5.29
N THR A 758 -26.00 -23.19 -5.76
CA THR A 758 -26.10 -24.64 -5.95
C THR A 758 -25.09 -25.12 -6.99
N TYR A 759 -24.99 -24.43 -8.12
CA TYR A 759 -24.00 -24.70 -9.17
C TYR A 759 -22.58 -24.74 -8.61
N LYS A 760 -22.21 -23.76 -7.76
CA LYS A 760 -20.86 -23.70 -7.19
C LYS A 760 -20.59 -24.74 -6.13
N LEU A 761 -21.58 -25.07 -5.28
CA LEU A 761 -21.46 -26.18 -4.32
C LEU A 761 -21.19 -27.51 -5.06
N LEU A 762 -21.86 -27.73 -6.19
CA LEU A 762 -21.62 -28.88 -7.05
C LEU A 762 -20.21 -28.85 -7.67
N GLN A 763 -19.72 -27.71 -8.12
CA GLN A 763 -18.34 -27.59 -8.61
C GLN A 763 -17.30 -27.90 -7.50
N LEU A 764 -17.47 -27.33 -6.31
CA LEU A 764 -16.56 -27.54 -5.17
C LEU A 764 -16.51 -29.03 -4.78
N SER A 765 -17.64 -29.73 -4.78
CA SER A 765 -17.72 -31.16 -4.48
C SER A 765 -16.96 -32.08 -5.45
N ARG A 766 -16.45 -31.54 -6.56
CA ARG A 766 -15.64 -32.27 -7.55
C ARG A 766 -14.15 -31.86 -7.53
N ILE A 767 -13.85 -30.67 -7.01
CA ILE A 767 -12.49 -30.19 -6.80
C ILE A 767 -11.87 -30.87 -5.57
N TYR A 768 -12.68 -31.07 -4.52
CA TYR A 768 -12.38 -31.88 -3.34
C TYR A 768 -12.90 -33.30 -3.50
#